data_AF-A0A0S2ZK12-F1
#
_entry.id   AF-A0A0S2ZK12-F1
#
_cell.length_a   1.000
_cell.length_b   1.000
_cell.length_c   1.000
_cell.angle_alpha   90.00
_cell.angle_beta   90.00
_cell.angle_gamma   90.00
#
_symmetry.space_group_name_H-M   'P 1'
#
loop_
_entity.id
_entity.type
_entity.pdbx_description
1 polymer ?
#
loop_
_entity_poly.entity_id
_entity_poly.type
_entity_poly.pdbx_seq_one_letter_code
_entity_poly.pdbx_strand_id
1 'polypeptide(L)'
;MNFTEIILSYPCIKYRAEVSHFTSRKSTAIEWVILEAINKCEKLPDYSGISIANFFDKLFTISDADLLIRPVLISLQDIGAIVIYGIDDDTELNTVAMSNLRLTPTGRKMQSQGLLPGVSSQEIFSIYYDLVEGVLKEETNLYKIKSTGTTIIDNPNECEFPEGAIREWFSKIQNNKKQSKFNWLTPTTKIETIYPLDSELYWKNITRKVELVDGMKWKISGMEDQNIDEISLKKFDIPYPEELKILPSIEIKNPDDEIKKIVSIDEIYNLIGEFIKNDDLFCVEAKYYQDVKITQPNKKNIRIGIVFGADKFEVKKSKMQLIIHIPDCELNNQGLYFNTSNSVKACITTVSAGEVSKDIAIAYIPKEYKNNLSNAIVTTVDKYYTQDNIILFALYEISLKDLFLEYVTNIISENKELADKAKIIESFNQKSKEFYGKNLISATDKENFLIDEDYIIKYSKNIENAKKIISEYAEINAFKQDDSLFQKMMQIVIEHVGIQDSLEDIWSFWEVITSTKKAHINWITKMELQKYLYSEKSILNFFNKFKDENILKIDEYTVVEKTILNLKRISLQVEKLIPKLNLYQTVSNEKYNEIVLAHKDILKELYEKVRQWKKEEEEFINKVFNLDEFLKTDNPFMNVKKNIDGLRNALATFFDDSFMKFSKVYIVDTCILLNEPNLISWFDGKKTLLVIPMIVLDELDGLKNSENEETAHKAREVIRNISKYNKCDWLNIKESSYPELLSKDLVKEKNDNKILSIAIKYCTKKPILLTDDTNLGNIAIANNIKTMTLNSYLTTKQEEKTANKDNKKKAKKKKK
;
A
#
# COMPACT_ATOMS: atom_id res chain seq x y z
N MET A 1 -28.96 -26.80 -17.34
CA MET A 1 -28.59 -26.17 -16.04
C MET A 1 -29.18 -26.88 -14.82
N ASN A 2 -28.41 -27.09 -13.75
CA ASN A 2 -28.95 -27.57 -12.45
C ASN A 2 -29.85 -26.49 -11.81
N PHE A 3 -31.07 -26.86 -11.41
CA PHE A 3 -32.06 -25.96 -10.83
C PHE A 3 -32.28 -26.23 -9.33
N THR A 4 -32.62 -27.46 -8.97
CA THR A 4 -32.89 -27.85 -7.57
C THR A 4 -32.61 -29.33 -7.35
N GLU A 5 -32.74 -29.81 -6.11
CA GLU A 5 -32.66 -31.22 -5.76
C GLU A 5 -34.02 -31.72 -5.27
N ILE A 6 -34.44 -32.88 -5.76
CA ILE A 6 -35.66 -33.55 -5.32
C ILE A 6 -35.34 -34.95 -4.81
N ILE A 7 -36.14 -35.44 -3.88
CA ILE A 7 -36.05 -36.83 -3.42
C ILE A 7 -37.09 -37.64 -4.18
N LEU A 8 -36.64 -38.66 -4.92
CA LEU A 8 -37.50 -39.64 -5.57
C LEU A 8 -37.59 -40.90 -4.71
N SER A 9 -38.82 -41.36 -4.45
CA SER A 9 -39.11 -42.53 -3.62
C SER A 9 -39.58 -43.68 -4.51
N TYR A 10 -38.71 -44.69 -4.67
CA TYR A 10 -38.98 -45.90 -5.45
C TYR A 10 -39.59 -46.97 -4.54
N PRO A 11 -40.80 -47.46 -4.82
CA PRO A 11 -41.43 -48.47 -3.99
C PRO A 11 -40.86 -49.86 -4.27
N CYS A 12 -40.70 -50.63 -3.20
CA CYS A 12 -40.23 -52.00 -3.23
C CYS A 12 -41.05 -52.82 -2.23
N ILE A 13 -41.58 -53.96 -2.66
CA ILE A 13 -42.38 -54.83 -1.79
C ILE A 13 -41.49 -55.97 -1.31
N LYS A 14 -41.38 -56.11 0.01
CA LYS A 14 -40.80 -57.29 0.63
C LYS A 14 -41.90 -58.33 0.76
N TYR A 15 -41.78 -59.42 0.01
CA TYR A 15 -42.67 -60.57 0.14
C TYR A 15 -42.05 -61.61 1.06
N ARG A 16 -42.84 -62.12 2.00
CA ARG A 16 -42.58 -63.38 2.66
C ARG A 16 -43.46 -64.44 2.00
N ALA A 17 -42.84 -65.49 1.49
CA ALA A 17 -43.55 -66.53 0.74
C ALA A 17 -43.14 -67.92 1.24
N GLU A 18 -44.07 -68.85 1.14
CA GLU A 18 -43.85 -70.26 1.37
C GLU A 18 -43.72 -70.98 0.03
N VAL A 19 -42.73 -71.86 -0.08
CA VAL A 19 -42.53 -72.73 -1.23
C VAL A 19 -42.70 -74.19 -0.82
N SER A 20 -43.61 -74.89 -1.49
CA SER A 20 -43.74 -76.34 -1.37
C SER A 20 -42.91 -77.02 -2.45
N HIS A 21 -42.12 -78.01 -2.07
CA HIS A 21 -41.26 -78.73 -3.00
C HIS A 21 -41.19 -80.22 -2.69
N PHE A 22 -40.90 -81.00 -3.73
CA PHE A 22 -40.66 -82.44 -3.65
C PHE A 22 -39.23 -82.76 -4.13
N THR A 23 -38.51 -83.58 -3.36
CA THR A 23 -37.11 -83.93 -3.66
C THR A 23 -36.90 -85.45 -3.61
N SER A 24 -36.63 -86.09 -4.76
CA SER A 24 -36.36 -87.55 -4.81
C SER A 24 -35.04 -87.95 -4.14
N ARG A 25 -34.99 -89.12 -3.47
CA ARG A 25 -33.78 -89.68 -2.82
C ARG A 25 -33.15 -90.83 -3.63
N LYS A 26 -31.87 -91.13 -3.40
CA LYS A 26 -31.21 -92.33 -3.97
C LYS A 26 -31.59 -93.60 -3.19
N SER A 27 -31.67 -94.73 -3.89
CA SER A 27 -31.82 -96.07 -3.30
C SER A 27 -30.58 -96.45 -2.48
N THR A 28 -30.77 -97.13 -1.36
CA THR A 28 -29.69 -97.79 -0.61
C THR A 28 -29.20 -99.03 -1.36
N ALA A 29 -28.01 -99.52 -1.01
CA ALA A 29 -27.39 -100.67 -1.68
C ALA A 29 -28.26 -101.94 -1.57
N ILE A 30 -28.84 -102.21 -0.39
CA ILE A 30 -29.67 -103.41 -0.16
C ILE A 30 -30.99 -103.31 -0.93
N GLU A 31 -31.69 -102.15 -0.87
CA GLU A 31 -32.91 -101.90 -1.66
C GLU A 31 -32.66 -102.16 -3.15
N TRP A 32 -31.56 -101.65 -3.69
CA TRP A 32 -31.24 -101.82 -5.10
C TRP A 32 -30.90 -103.27 -5.44
N VAL A 33 -30.09 -103.96 -4.60
CA VAL A 33 -29.72 -105.37 -4.80
C VAL A 33 -30.95 -106.28 -4.79
N ILE A 34 -31.91 -106.05 -3.89
CA ILE A 34 -33.16 -106.82 -3.84
C ILE A 34 -33.97 -106.63 -5.12
N LEU A 35 -34.18 -105.38 -5.54
CA LEU A 35 -34.90 -105.09 -6.78
C LEU A 35 -34.24 -105.75 -7.99
N GLU A 36 -32.90 -105.71 -8.06
CA GLU A 36 -32.15 -106.34 -9.14
C GLU A 36 -32.20 -107.87 -9.08
N ALA A 37 -32.11 -108.46 -7.89
CA ALA A 37 -32.23 -109.91 -7.70
C ALA A 37 -33.59 -110.44 -8.18
N ILE A 38 -34.68 -109.77 -7.83
CA ILE A 38 -36.04 -110.14 -8.28
C ILE A 38 -36.12 -110.01 -9.81
N ASN A 39 -35.65 -108.91 -10.38
CA ASN A 39 -35.62 -108.67 -11.84
C ASN A 39 -34.87 -109.77 -12.61
N LYS A 40 -33.80 -110.32 -12.02
CA LYS A 40 -32.98 -111.38 -12.63
C LYS A 40 -33.61 -112.76 -12.48
N CYS A 41 -34.17 -113.08 -11.32
CA CYS A 41 -34.84 -114.37 -11.08
C CYS A 41 -36.09 -114.55 -11.96
N GLU A 42 -36.82 -113.48 -12.26
CA GLU A 42 -37.91 -113.52 -13.25
C GLU A 42 -37.46 -113.96 -14.65
N LYS A 43 -36.19 -113.73 -15.00
CA LYS A 43 -35.62 -114.04 -16.33
C LYS A 43 -34.87 -115.37 -16.36
N LEU A 44 -34.53 -115.93 -15.20
CA LEU A 44 -33.70 -117.13 -15.05
C LEU A 44 -34.46 -118.19 -14.22
N PRO A 45 -35.22 -119.09 -14.88
CA PRO A 45 -36.08 -120.06 -14.20
C PRO A 45 -35.34 -120.98 -13.22
N ASP A 46 -34.06 -121.28 -13.49
CA ASP A 46 -33.23 -122.18 -12.68
C ASP A 46 -33.10 -121.73 -11.21
N TYR A 47 -33.23 -120.42 -10.96
CA TYR A 47 -33.13 -119.86 -9.61
C TYR A 47 -34.49 -119.62 -8.94
N SER A 48 -35.59 -119.76 -9.69
CA SER A 48 -36.93 -119.40 -9.23
C SER A 48 -37.45 -120.29 -8.08
N GLY A 49 -37.00 -121.55 -8.02
CA GLY A 49 -37.38 -122.50 -6.96
C GLY A 49 -36.50 -122.46 -5.71
N ILE A 50 -35.41 -121.67 -5.70
CA ILE A 50 -34.53 -121.54 -4.54
C ILE A 50 -35.24 -120.68 -3.48
N SER A 51 -35.16 -121.07 -2.20
CA SER A 51 -35.71 -120.23 -1.14
C SER A 51 -34.99 -118.89 -1.03
N ILE A 52 -35.72 -117.83 -0.67
CA ILE A 52 -35.20 -116.46 -0.62
C ILE A 52 -33.96 -116.39 0.29
N ALA A 53 -34.03 -117.01 1.48
CA ALA A 53 -32.90 -117.06 2.39
C ALA A 53 -31.67 -117.73 1.76
N ASN A 54 -31.85 -118.92 1.16
CA ASN A 54 -30.75 -119.63 0.50
C ASN A 54 -30.22 -118.88 -0.72
N PHE A 55 -31.05 -118.13 -1.44
CA PHE A 55 -30.64 -117.34 -2.59
C PHE A 55 -29.71 -116.20 -2.17
N PHE A 56 -30.10 -115.43 -1.16
CA PHE A 56 -29.29 -114.31 -0.66
C PHE A 56 -28.05 -114.77 0.11
N ASP A 57 -28.12 -115.88 0.84
CA ASP A 57 -26.94 -116.44 1.50
C ASP A 57 -25.95 -117.00 0.47
N LYS A 58 -26.38 -117.87 -0.45
CA LYS A 58 -25.44 -118.52 -1.39
C LYS A 58 -24.85 -117.58 -2.44
N LEU A 59 -25.60 -116.60 -2.92
CA LEU A 59 -25.13 -115.70 -3.99
C LEU A 59 -24.55 -114.39 -3.47
N PHE A 60 -25.10 -113.85 -2.38
CA PHE A 60 -24.70 -112.55 -1.85
C PHE A 60 -24.05 -112.65 -0.46
N THR A 61 -23.85 -113.86 0.06
CA THR A 61 -23.23 -114.13 1.38
C THR A 61 -23.96 -113.47 2.55
N ILE A 62 -25.28 -113.25 2.40
CA ILE A 62 -26.14 -112.68 3.44
C ILE A 62 -26.71 -113.82 4.29
N SER A 63 -26.03 -114.10 5.40
CA SER A 63 -26.27 -115.29 6.24
C SER A 63 -27.61 -115.29 6.99
N ASP A 64 -28.13 -114.09 7.29
CA ASP A 64 -29.41 -113.90 8.00
C ASP A 64 -30.34 -113.04 7.13
N ALA A 65 -30.93 -113.67 6.13
CA ALA A 65 -31.87 -113.00 5.23
C ALA A 65 -33.14 -112.55 5.96
N ASP A 66 -33.54 -113.25 7.01
CA ASP A 66 -34.73 -112.93 7.80
C ASP A 66 -34.59 -111.56 8.48
N LEU A 67 -33.41 -111.24 9.03
CA LEU A 67 -33.18 -109.94 9.67
C LEU A 67 -32.88 -108.81 8.67
N LEU A 68 -32.16 -109.10 7.58
CA LEU A 68 -31.62 -108.07 6.68
C LEU A 68 -32.41 -107.85 5.38
N ILE A 69 -33.12 -108.87 4.90
CA ILE A 69 -33.85 -108.81 3.62
C ILE A 69 -35.34 -108.66 3.85
N ARG A 70 -35.94 -109.34 4.84
CA ARG A 70 -37.39 -109.28 5.11
C ARG A 70 -37.91 -107.85 5.33
N PRO A 71 -37.29 -106.99 6.19
CA PRO A 71 -37.80 -105.63 6.40
C PRO A 71 -37.74 -104.76 5.13
N VAL A 72 -36.72 -104.98 4.30
CA VAL A 72 -36.54 -104.22 3.06
C VAL A 72 -37.52 -104.70 1.98
N LEU A 73 -37.81 -106.01 1.92
CA LEU A 73 -38.86 -106.55 1.06
C LEU A 73 -40.22 -105.93 1.40
N ILE A 74 -40.58 -105.88 2.68
CA ILE A 74 -41.85 -105.27 3.14
C ILE A 74 -41.88 -103.78 2.80
N SER A 75 -40.80 -103.04 3.09
CA SER A 75 -40.72 -101.62 2.75
C SER A 75 -40.83 -101.36 1.24
N LEU A 76 -40.20 -102.21 0.41
CA LEU A 76 -40.31 -102.13 -1.05
C LEU A 76 -41.73 -102.50 -1.54
N GLN A 77 -42.44 -103.36 -0.83
CA GLN A 77 -43.84 -103.66 -1.12
C GLN A 77 -44.75 -102.49 -0.77
N ASP A 78 -44.54 -101.82 0.37
CA ASP A 78 -45.34 -100.68 0.84
C ASP A 78 -45.28 -99.50 -0.13
N ILE A 79 -44.09 -99.21 -0.68
CA ILE A 79 -43.93 -98.17 -1.71
C ILE A 79 -44.36 -98.64 -3.11
N GLY A 80 -44.92 -99.85 -3.21
CA GLY A 80 -45.44 -100.44 -4.44
C GLY A 80 -44.35 -100.80 -5.44
N ALA A 81 -43.11 -101.03 -5.02
CA ALA A 81 -42.01 -101.43 -5.91
C ALA A 81 -42.06 -102.93 -6.24
N ILE A 82 -42.47 -103.77 -5.30
CA ILE A 82 -42.52 -105.23 -5.49
C ILE A 82 -43.86 -105.80 -5.05
N VAL A 83 -44.20 -106.96 -5.59
CA VAL A 83 -45.33 -107.80 -5.16
C VAL A 83 -44.76 -109.04 -4.51
N ILE A 84 -45.26 -109.33 -3.31
CA ILE A 84 -44.84 -110.48 -2.50
C ILE A 84 -46.05 -111.37 -2.26
N TYR A 85 -45.89 -112.69 -2.46
CA TYR A 85 -46.93 -113.68 -2.18
C TYR A 85 -46.50 -114.63 -1.06
N GLY A 86 -47.24 -114.62 0.06
CA GLY A 86 -47.04 -115.58 1.16
C GLY A 86 -45.82 -115.30 2.05
N ILE A 87 -45.47 -114.02 2.24
CA ILE A 87 -44.49 -113.57 3.24
C ILE A 87 -45.16 -112.51 4.10
N ASP A 88 -45.12 -112.72 5.41
CA ASP A 88 -45.45 -111.74 6.45
C ASP A 88 -44.24 -111.53 7.38
N ASP A 89 -44.42 -110.76 8.45
CA ASP A 89 -43.36 -110.42 9.40
C ASP A 89 -42.74 -111.65 10.11
N ASP A 90 -43.51 -112.74 10.26
CA ASP A 90 -43.12 -113.95 10.98
C ASP A 90 -42.67 -115.08 10.04
N THR A 91 -42.72 -114.87 8.73
CA THR A 91 -42.37 -115.87 7.73
C THR A 91 -40.86 -116.08 7.67
N GLU A 92 -40.40 -117.32 7.88
CA GLU A 92 -39.02 -117.74 7.63
C GLU A 92 -38.74 -117.75 6.12
N LEU A 93 -37.82 -116.91 5.64
CA LEU A 93 -37.50 -116.77 4.22
C LEU A 93 -36.88 -118.03 3.60
N ASN A 94 -36.50 -119.01 4.41
CA ASN A 94 -36.11 -120.34 3.95
C ASN A 94 -37.31 -121.16 3.41
N THR A 95 -38.54 -120.88 3.85
CA THR A 95 -39.71 -121.65 3.41
C THR A 95 -40.36 -121.09 2.14
N VAL A 96 -39.92 -119.93 1.65
CA VAL A 96 -40.52 -119.21 0.52
C VAL A 96 -39.53 -119.10 -0.64
N ALA A 97 -39.97 -119.43 -1.85
CA ALA A 97 -39.15 -119.40 -3.05
C ALA A 97 -39.02 -117.99 -3.66
N MET A 98 -37.92 -117.71 -4.37
CA MET A 98 -37.72 -116.45 -5.10
C MET A 98 -38.83 -116.16 -6.12
N SER A 99 -39.50 -117.20 -6.65
CA SER A 99 -40.64 -117.07 -7.57
C SER A 99 -41.86 -116.35 -6.98
N ASN A 100 -41.94 -116.26 -5.65
CA ASN A 100 -43.00 -115.55 -4.93
C ASN A 100 -42.79 -114.01 -4.92
N LEU A 101 -41.65 -113.53 -5.41
CA LEU A 101 -41.35 -112.11 -5.55
C LEU A 101 -41.46 -111.67 -7.02
N ARG A 102 -42.13 -110.54 -7.28
CA ARG A 102 -42.18 -109.93 -8.61
C ARG A 102 -42.01 -108.42 -8.55
N LEU A 103 -41.38 -107.84 -9.56
CA LEU A 103 -41.33 -106.37 -9.68
C LEU A 103 -42.64 -105.82 -10.25
N THR A 104 -43.15 -104.74 -9.65
CA THR A 104 -44.20 -103.92 -10.28
C THR A 104 -43.60 -103.07 -11.41
N PRO A 105 -44.43 -102.47 -12.30
CA PRO A 105 -43.95 -101.47 -13.26
C PRO A 105 -43.22 -100.29 -12.60
N THR A 106 -43.70 -99.87 -11.43
CA THR A 106 -43.08 -98.83 -10.60
C THR A 106 -41.71 -99.27 -10.09
N GLY A 107 -41.58 -100.49 -9.57
CA GLY A 107 -40.30 -101.04 -9.11
C GLY A 107 -39.26 -101.17 -10.21
N ARG A 108 -39.65 -101.56 -11.43
CA ARG A 108 -38.73 -101.59 -12.58
C ARG A 108 -38.20 -100.19 -12.91
N LYS A 109 -39.04 -99.16 -12.82
CA LYS A 109 -38.63 -97.77 -13.03
C LYS A 109 -37.68 -97.29 -11.92
N MET A 110 -38.01 -97.57 -10.66
CA MET A 110 -37.15 -97.24 -9.50
C MET A 110 -35.78 -97.91 -9.60
N GLN A 111 -35.74 -99.20 -9.94
CA GLN A 111 -34.50 -99.96 -10.13
C GLN A 111 -33.61 -99.35 -11.22
N SER A 112 -34.18 -98.99 -12.38
CA SER A 112 -33.41 -98.42 -13.49
C SER A 112 -32.91 -97.00 -13.23
N GLN A 113 -33.63 -96.21 -12.42
CA GLN A 113 -33.25 -94.84 -12.08
C GLN A 113 -32.36 -94.74 -10.83
N GLY A 114 -32.33 -95.78 -9.98
CA GLY A 114 -31.64 -95.75 -8.68
C GLY A 114 -32.18 -94.69 -7.71
N LEU A 115 -33.42 -94.24 -7.94
CA LEU A 115 -34.10 -93.22 -7.16
C LEU A 115 -35.39 -93.78 -6.57
N LEU A 116 -35.62 -93.46 -5.31
CA LEU A 116 -36.85 -93.74 -4.58
C LEU A 116 -37.58 -92.41 -4.29
N PRO A 117 -38.91 -92.43 -4.17
CA PRO A 117 -39.68 -91.25 -3.79
C PRO A 117 -39.13 -90.67 -2.48
N GLY A 118 -38.91 -89.36 -2.48
CA GLY A 118 -38.55 -88.62 -1.27
C GLY A 118 -39.79 -88.03 -0.59
N VAL A 119 -39.59 -86.97 0.18
CA VAL A 119 -40.64 -86.37 1.02
C VAL A 119 -40.98 -84.97 0.48
N SER A 120 -42.27 -84.64 0.43
CA SER A 120 -42.70 -83.25 0.19
C SER A 120 -42.38 -82.39 1.42
N SER A 121 -41.92 -81.17 1.21
CA SER A 121 -41.53 -80.25 2.28
C SER A 121 -41.91 -78.82 1.94
N GLN A 122 -42.03 -77.97 2.96
CA GLN A 122 -42.37 -76.56 2.86
C GLN A 122 -41.25 -75.72 3.46
N GLU A 123 -40.89 -74.64 2.78
CA GLU A 123 -39.82 -73.72 3.19
C GLU A 123 -40.31 -72.27 3.09
N ILE A 124 -39.93 -71.43 4.05
CA ILE A 124 -40.31 -70.01 4.06
C ILE A 124 -39.09 -69.16 3.72
N PHE A 125 -39.28 -68.21 2.81
CA PHE A 125 -38.23 -67.26 2.41
C PHE A 125 -38.77 -65.83 2.30
N SER A 126 -37.86 -64.88 2.23
CA SER A 126 -38.18 -63.47 2.00
C SER A 126 -37.43 -62.93 0.79
N ILE A 127 -38.09 -62.10 -0.01
CA ILE A 127 -37.51 -61.50 -1.20
C ILE A 127 -38.04 -60.08 -1.42
N TYR A 128 -37.19 -59.22 -1.97
CA TYR A 128 -37.55 -57.85 -2.30
C TYR A 128 -37.88 -57.76 -3.79
N TYR A 129 -39.02 -57.18 -4.12
CA TYR A 129 -39.47 -56.97 -5.48
C TYR A 129 -39.49 -55.47 -5.80
N ASP A 130 -38.65 -55.05 -6.74
CA ASP A 130 -38.61 -53.67 -7.21
C ASP A 130 -39.76 -53.45 -8.21
N LEU A 131 -40.70 -52.57 -7.87
CA LEU A 131 -41.90 -52.34 -8.68
C LEU A 131 -41.63 -51.54 -9.94
N VAL A 132 -40.52 -50.79 -10.01
CA VAL A 132 -40.19 -49.95 -11.16
C VAL A 132 -39.39 -50.76 -12.18
N GLU A 133 -38.38 -51.50 -11.72
CA GLU A 133 -37.56 -52.36 -12.60
C GLU A 133 -38.24 -53.71 -12.90
N GLY A 134 -39.22 -54.13 -12.10
CA GLY A 134 -39.90 -55.42 -12.24
C GLY A 134 -39.01 -56.62 -11.91
N VAL A 135 -37.94 -56.42 -11.13
CA VAL A 135 -36.94 -57.45 -10.81
C VAL A 135 -36.84 -57.72 -9.31
N LEU A 136 -36.42 -58.94 -8.98
CA LEU A 136 -36.13 -59.35 -7.61
C LEU A 136 -34.75 -58.85 -7.17
N LYS A 137 -34.65 -58.35 -5.94
CA LYS A 137 -33.43 -57.82 -5.31
C LYS A 137 -33.16 -58.57 -4.01
N GLU A 138 -31.88 -58.68 -3.65
CA GLU A 138 -31.43 -59.42 -2.47
C GLU A 138 -30.90 -58.52 -1.34
N GLU A 139 -30.67 -57.23 -1.60
CA GLU A 139 -30.01 -56.32 -0.67
C GLU A 139 -30.97 -55.64 0.31
N THR A 140 -30.72 -55.78 1.60
CA THR A 140 -31.61 -55.27 2.68
C THR A 140 -31.33 -53.83 3.11
N ASN A 141 -30.12 -53.32 2.88
CA ASN A 141 -29.63 -52.10 3.56
C ASN A 141 -30.07 -50.78 2.90
N LEU A 142 -30.70 -50.83 1.72
CA LEU A 142 -31.04 -49.66 0.90
C LEU A 142 -32.49 -49.18 1.05
N TYR A 143 -33.33 -49.94 1.75
CA TYR A 143 -34.78 -49.75 1.78
C TYR A 143 -35.26 -49.28 3.17
N LYS A 144 -36.20 -48.31 3.21
CA LYS A 144 -36.77 -47.72 4.44
C LYS A 144 -38.30 -47.85 4.46
N ILE A 145 -38.91 -47.85 5.64
CA ILE A 145 -40.37 -48.02 5.81
C ILE A 145 -41.17 -46.81 5.29
N LYS A 146 -40.60 -45.59 5.33
CA LYS A 146 -41.28 -44.36 4.89
C LYS A 146 -40.67 -43.81 3.61
N SER A 147 -41.53 -43.32 2.71
CA SER A 147 -41.15 -42.41 1.65
C SER A 147 -40.78 -41.05 2.25
N THR A 148 -39.73 -40.43 1.73
CA THR A 148 -39.27 -39.10 2.15
C THR A 148 -39.30 -38.10 1.00
N GLY A 149 -39.89 -38.45 -0.13
CA GLY A 149 -40.00 -37.60 -1.31
C GLY A 149 -41.11 -38.05 -2.27
N THR A 150 -41.03 -37.59 -3.52
CA THR A 150 -42.02 -37.85 -4.57
C THR A 150 -42.12 -39.34 -4.88
N THR A 151 -43.30 -39.93 -4.70
CA THR A 151 -43.56 -41.33 -5.05
C THR A 151 -43.69 -41.48 -6.56
N ILE A 152 -42.95 -42.43 -7.13
CA ILE A 152 -42.94 -42.66 -8.59
C ILE A 152 -44.16 -43.46 -9.03
N ILE A 153 -44.71 -44.31 -8.15
CA ILE A 153 -45.97 -45.03 -8.35
C ILE A 153 -46.98 -44.51 -7.33
N ASP A 154 -48.20 -44.20 -7.78
CA ASP A 154 -49.27 -43.67 -6.93
C ASP A 154 -49.84 -44.73 -5.97
N ASN A 155 -50.08 -45.96 -6.45
CA ASN A 155 -50.65 -47.07 -5.69
C ASN A 155 -49.72 -48.31 -5.68
N PRO A 156 -48.62 -48.29 -4.92
CA PRO A 156 -47.69 -49.42 -4.89
C PRO A 156 -48.26 -50.70 -4.24
N ASN A 157 -49.37 -50.61 -3.50
CA ASN A 157 -49.98 -51.74 -2.80
C ASN A 157 -50.88 -52.62 -3.67
N GLU A 158 -51.21 -52.19 -4.90
CA GLU A 158 -52.11 -52.93 -5.82
C GLU A 158 -51.35 -53.88 -6.77
N CYS A 159 -50.06 -54.16 -6.50
CA CYS A 159 -49.23 -55.00 -7.36
C CYS A 159 -49.51 -56.50 -7.17
N GLU A 160 -49.53 -57.25 -8.29
CA GLU A 160 -49.67 -58.70 -8.28
C GLU A 160 -48.43 -59.41 -7.69
N PHE A 161 -48.65 -60.54 -7.03
CA PHE A 161 -47.55 -61.34 -6.47
C PHE A 161 -46.68 -61.91 -7.61
N PRO A 162 -45.35 -61.67 -7.62
CA PRO A 162 -44.49 -61.97 -8.76
C PRO A 162 -44.04 -63.45 -8.78
N GLU A 163 -44.98 -64.40 -8.77
CA GLU A 163 -44.68 -65.84 -8.71
C GLU A 163 -43.76 -66.29 -9.85
N GLY A 164 -44.01 -65.82 -11.08
CA GLY A 164 -43.20 -66.16 -12.26
C GLY A 164 -41.74 -65.75 -12.12
N ALA A 165 -41.48 -64.52 -11.66
CA ALA A 165 -40.14 -64.02 -11.43
C ALA A 165 -39.41 -64.82 -10.33
N ILE A 166 -40.15 -65.24 -9.29
CA ILE A 166 -39.60 -66.06 -8.20
C ILE A 166 -39.23 -67.47 -8.72
N ARG A 167 -40.06 -68.08 -9.57
CA ARG A 167 -39.74 -69.38 -10.20
C ARG A 167 -38.51 -69.30 -11.09
N GLU A 168 -38.38 -68.25 -11.89
CA GLU A 168 -37.17 -68.01 -12.68
C GLU A 168 -35.94 -67.81 -11.80
N TRP A 169 -36.08 -67.07 -10.70
CA TRP A 169 -35.00 -66.84 -9.75
C TRP A 169 -34.54 -68.15 -9.09
N PHE A 170 -35.47 -69.00 -8.63
CA PHE A 170 -35.13 -70.34 -8.14
C PHE A 170 -34.47 -71.21 -9.22
N SER A 171 -34.95 -71.16 -10.46
CA SER A 171 -34.34 -71.89 -11.59
C SER A 171 -32.91 -71.44 -11.87
N LYS A 172 -32.64 -70.13 -11.78
CA LYS A 172 -31.29 -69.56 -11.91
C LYS A 172 -30.37 -70.05 -10.79
N ILE A 173 -30.88 -70.14 -9.56
CA ILE A 173 -30.11 -70.66 -8.41
C ILE A 173 -29.83 -72.17 -8.57
N GLN A 174 -30.82 -72.97 -8.97
CA GLN A 174 -30.66 -74.44 -9.19
C GLN A 174 -29.58 -74.77 -10.23
N ASN A 175 -29.46 -73.94 -11.27
CA ASN A 175 -28.50 -74.16 -12.36
C ASN A 175 -27.09 -73.64 -12.03
N ASN A 176 -26.92 -72.83 -10.99
CA ASN A 176 -25.66 -72.20 -10.65
C ASN A 176 -24.92 -72.96 -9.54
N LYS A 177 -24.07 -73.92 -9.92
CA LYS A 177 -23.34 -74.84 -9.01
C LYS A 177 -22.42 -74.17 -7.96
N LYS A 178 -22.22 -72.85 -8.01
CA LYS A 178 -21.30 -72.11 -7.12
C LYS A 178 -21.98 -71.41 -5.93
N GLN A 179 -23.31 -71.44 -5.81
CA GLN A 179 -24.04 -70.78 -4.71
C GLN A 179 -25.13 -71.70 -4.15
N SER A 180 -24.87 -72.38 -3.03
CA SER A 180 -25.94 -73.03 -2.26
C SER A 180 -26.58 -72.02 -1.30
N LYS A 181 -27.38 -71.09 -1.83
CA LYS A 181 -28.14 -70.14 -1.00
C LYS A 181 -29.25 -70.84 -0.19
N PHE A 182 -29.76 -71.94 -0.73
CA PHE A 182 -30.79 -72.77 -0.10
C PHE A 182 -30.35 -74.23 -0.10
N ASN A 183 -30.31 -74.86 1.08
CA ASN A 183 -29.87 -76.24 1.23
C ASN A 183 -30.88 -77.25 0.65
N TRP A 184 -32.15 -76.88 0.58
CA TRP A 184 -33.25 -77.70 0.06
C TRP A 184 -33.39 -77.66 -1.48
N LEU A 185 -32.82 -76.64 -2.12
CA LEU A 185 -32.97 -76.38 -3.55
C LEU A 185 -31.88 -77.09 -4.36
N THR A 186 -32.03 -78.39 -4.53
CA THR A 186 -31.12 -79.27 -5.29
C THR A 186 -31.57 -79.42 -6.76
N PRO A 187 -30.73 -80.00 -7.65
CA PRO A 187 -31.11 -80.26 -9.04
C PRO A 187 -32.30 -81.25 -9.20
N THR A 188 -32.59 -82.05 -8.18
CA THR A 188 -33.72 -83.00 -8.17
C THR A 188 -34.96 -82.43 -7.47
N THR A 189 -34.88 -81.22 -6.91
CA THR A 189 -35.98 -80.54 -6.25
C THR A 189 -36.96 -80.00 -7.30
N LYS A 190 -38.23 -80.40 -7.21
CA LYS A 190 -39.33 -79.86 -7.99
C LYS A 190 -40.15 -78.91 -7.14
N ILE A 191 -40.25 -77.66 -7.58
CA ILE A 191 -41.10 -76.66 -6.94
C ILE A 191 -42.55 -76.90 -7.38
N GLU A 192 -43.42 -77.20 -6.41
CA GLU A 192 -44.82 -77.48 -6.65
C GLU A 192 -45.59 -76.16 -6.65
N THR A 193 -45.62 -75.49 -5.50
CA THR A 193 -46.39 -74.26 -5.29
C THR A 193 -45.55 -73.20 -4.58
N ILE A 194 -45.87 -71.94 -4.84
CA ILE A 194 -45.32 -70.77 -4.13
C ILE A 194 -46.51 -69.91 -3.74
N TYR A 195 -46.71 -69.70 -2.45
CA TYR A 195 -47.82 -68.90 -1.92
C TYR A 195 -47.29 -67.72 -1.10
N PRO A 196 -47.83 -66.50 -1.30
CA PRO A 196 -47.49 -65.36 -0.47
C PRO A 196 -48.09 -65.52 0.94
N LEU A 197 -47.32 -65.19 1.96
CA LEU A 197 -47.75 -65.16 3.37
C LEU A 197 -48.10 -63.74 3.81
N ASP A 198 -47.13 -62.83 3.69
CA ASP A 198 -47.27 -61.42 4.03
C ASP A 198 -46.44 -60.56 3.06
N SER A 199 -46.81 -59.28 2.97
CA SER A 199 -46.09 -58.28 2.20
C SER A 199 -45.94 -56.98 2.99
N GLU A 200 -44.76 -56.37 2.88
CA GLU A 200 -44.46 -55.08 3.49
C GLU A 200 -43.92 -54.12 2.44
N LEU A 201 -44.44 -52.89 2.41
CA LEU A 201 -43.96 -51.85 1.50
C LEU A 201 -42.76 -51.13 2.09
N TYR A 202 -41.69 -51.07 1.30
CA TYR A 202 -40.50 -50.28 1.58
C TYR A 202 -40.22 -49.29 0.45
N TRP A 203 -39.37 -48.31 0.75
CA TRP A 203 -39.01 -47.21 -0.13
C TRP A 203 -37.50 -47.08 -0.22
N LYS A 204 -37.00 -46.99 -1.46
CA LYS A 204 -35.65 -46.55 -1.76
C LYS A 204 -35.72 -45.05 -2.08
N ASN A 205 -35.21 -44.23 -1.18
CA ASN A 205 -35.23 -42.77 -1.31
C ASN A 205 -33.90 -42.31 -1.91
N ILE A 206 -33.95 -41.65 -3.06
CA ILE A 206 -32.77 -41.19 -3.80
C ILE A 206 -32.89 -39.70 -4.07
N THR A 207 -31.95 -38.91 -3.60
CA THR A 207 -31.83 -37.49 -3.97
C THR A 207 -31.30 -37.39 -5.40
N ARG A 208 -32.00 -36.67 -6.26
CA ARG A 208 -31.64 -36.41 -7.64
C ARG A 208 -31.68 -34.93 -7.94
N LYS A 209 -30.80 -34.48 -8.83
CA LYS A 209 -30.79 -33.11 -9.34
C LYS A 209 -31.81 -32.97 -10.45
N VAL A 210 -32.50 -31.85 -10.44
CA VAL A 210 -33.35 -31.40 -11.54
C VAL A 210 -32.52 -30.48 -12.42
N GLU A 211 -32.49 -30.80 -13.69
CA GLU A 211 -31.86 -29.99 -14.73
C GLU A 211 -32.94 -29.36 -15.61
N LEU A 212 -32.80 -28.06 -15.87
CA LEU A 212 -33.55 -27.35 -16.89
C LEU A 212 -32.71 -27.34 -18.16
N VAL A 213 -33.21 -27.98 -19.21
CA VAL A 213 -32.53 -28.08 -20.52
C VAL A 213 -33.25 -27.23 -21.56
N ASP A 214 -32.81 -27.31 -22.82
CA ASP A 214 -33.36 -26.55 -23.95
C ASP A 214 -34.90 -26.58 -24.00
N GLY A 215 -35.50 -25.40 -24.17
CA GLY A 215 -36.94 -25.17 -24.08
C GLY A 215 -37.50 -25.17 -22.65
N MET A 216 -36.66 -24.91 -21.64
CA MET A 216 -37.03 -24.97 -20.21
C MET A 216 -37.66 -26.31 -19.81
N LYS A 217 -37.13 -27.40 -20.38
CA LYS A 217 -37.61 -28.75 -20.08
C LYS A 217 -37.08 -29.22 -18.75
N TRP A 218 -37.97 -29.70 -17.90
CA TRP A 218 -37.68 -30.29 -16.60
C TRP A 218 -37.20 -31.72 -16.77
N LYS A 219 -35.95 -31.98 -16.40
CA LYS A 219 -35.32 -33.30 -16.54
C LYS A 219 -34.64 -33.75 -15.26
N ILE A 220 -34.83 -35.01 -14.87
CA ILE A 220 -34.12 -35.62 -13.75
C ILE A 220 -32.74 -36.11 -14.21
N SER A 221 -31.69 -35.59 -13.57
CA SER A 221 -30.30 -35.87 -13.93
C SER A 221 -29.97 -37.36 -13.80
N GLY A 222 -29.41 -37.92 -14.88
CA GLY A 222 -28.98 -39.32 -14.96
C GLY A 222 -30.12 -40.33 -15.18
N MET A 223 -31.30 -39.88 -15.62
CA MET A 223 -32.39 -40.75 -16.10
C MET A 223 -32.89 -40.30 -17.46
N GLU A 224 -33.29 -41.28 -18.27
CA GLU A 224 -33.89 -41.09 -19.60
C GLU A 224 -35.32 -41.65 -19.59
N ASP A 225 -36.10 -41.27 -18.58
CA ASP A 225 -37.51 -41.67 -18.44
C ASP A 225 -38.40 -40.43 -18.32
N GLN A 226 -39.11 -40.13 -19.42
CA GLN A 226 -40.00 -38.98 -19.51
C GLN A 226 -41.16 -39.05 -18.51
N ASN A 227 -41.61 -40.24 -18.12
CA ASN A 227 -42.68 -40.38 -17.11
C ASN A 227 -42.20 -39.92 -15.73
N ILE A 228 -40.93 -40.20 -15.38
CA ILE A 228 -40.35 -39.74 -14.11
C ILE A 228 -40.23 -38.22 -14.11
N ASP A 229 -39.82 -37.62 -15.23
CA ASP A 229 -39.77 -36.17 -15.40
C ASP A 229 -41.17 -35.55 -15.20
N GLU A 230 -42.20 -36.08 -15.85
CA GLU A 230 -43.60 -35.66 -15.73
C GLU A 230 -44.15 -35.77 -14.30
N ILE A 231 -43.99 -36.94 -13.66
CA ILE A 231 -44.46 -37.19 -12.30
C ILE A 231 -43.76 -36.26 -11.31
N SER A 232 -42.45 -36.06 -11.48
CA SER A 232 -41.67 -35.18 -10.62
C SER A 232 -42.14 -33.73 -10.73
N LEU A 233 -42.36 -33.19 -11.93
CA LEU A 233 -42.87 -31.83 -12.13
C LEU A 233 -44.32 -31.71 -11.61
N LYS A 234 -45.18 -32.68 -11.90
CA LYS A 234 -46.59 -32.69 -11.47
C LYS A 234 -46.74 -32.63 -9.95
N LYS A 235 -45.90 -33.35 -9.21
CA LYS A 235 -45.92 -33.41 -7.74
C LYS A 235 -45.00 -32.38 -7.07
N PHE A 236 -44.15 -31.68 -7.82
CA PHE A 236 -43.34 -30.60 -7.27
C PHE A 236 -44.23 -29.47 -6.77
N ASP A 237 -44.04 -29.11 -5.50
CA ASP A 237 -44.76 -28.01 -4.86
C ASP A 237 -44.16 -26.69 -5.33
N ILE A 238 -45.00 -25.84 -5.93
CA ILE A 238 -44.55 -24.55 -6.44
C ILE A 238 -45.05 -23.51 -5.45
N PRO A 239 -44.15 -22.85 -4.70
CA PRO A 239 -44.55 -21.71 -3.91
C PRO A 239 -45.03 -20.62 -4.86
N TYR A 240 -46.35 -20.40 -4.90
CA TYR A 240 -46.98 -19.32 -5.64
C TYR A 240 -47.69 -18.31 -4.70
N PRO A 241 -46.97 -17.62 -3.79
CA PRO A 241 -47.54 -16.51 -3.03
C PRO A 241 -48.05 -15.40 -3.97
N GLU A 242 -49.15 -14.74 -3.58
CA GLU A 242 -49.73 -13.57 -4.28
C GLU A 242 -48.68 -12.46 -4.56
N GLU A 243 -47.68 -12.33 -3.68
CA GLU A 243 -46.56 -11.38 -3.79
C GLU A 243 -45.67 -11.60 -5.02
N LEU A 244 -45.66 -12.81 -5.59
CA LEU A 244 -44.84 -13.14 -6.76
C LEU A 244 -45.49 -12.76 -8.10
N LYS A 245 -46.80 -12.43 -8.12
CA LYS A 245 -47.51 -12.02 -9.34
C LYS A 245 -46.98 -10.72 -9.98
N ILE A 246 -46.19 -9.94 -9.23
CA ILE A 246 -45.59 -8.68 -9.69
C ILE A 246 -44.33 -8.94 -10.54
N LEU A 247 -43.77 -10.15 -10.51
CA LEU A 247 -42.59 -10.49 -11.28
C LEU A 247 -42.88 -10.53 -12.79
N PRO A 248 -41.92 -10.09 -13.64
CA PRO A 248 -42.08 -10.14 -15.08
C PRO A 248 -42.13 -11.61 -15.55
N SER A 249 -43.06 -11.91 -16.47
CA SER A 249 -43.05 -13.18 -17.19
C SER A 249 -42.03 -13.11 -18.32
N ILE A 250 -41.08 -14.05 -18.34
CA ILE A 250 -40.00 -14.11 -19.33
C ILE A 250 -39.96 -15.51 -19.94
N GLU A 251 -40.01 -15.55 -21.27
CA GLU A 251 -39.77 -16.76 -22.05
C GLU A 251 -38.26 -16.95 -22.21
N ILE A 252 -37.71 -17.98 -21.57
CA ILE A 252 -36.31 -18.39 -21.70
C ILE A 252 -36.29 -19.54 -22.71
N LYS A 253 -35.56 -19.39 -23.81
CA LYS A 253 -35.51 -20.41 -24.86
C LYS A 253 -34.50 -21.49 -24.49
N ASN A 254 -33.25 -21.09 -24.26
CA ASN A 254 -32.20 -22.01 -23.85
C ASN A 254 -31.50 -21.51 -22.58
N PRO A 255 -31.74 -22.16 -21.42
CA PRO A 255 -31.13 -21.75 -20.17
C PRO A 255 -29.60 -21.86 -20.19
N ASP A 256 -29.01 -22.80 -20.93
CA ASP A 256 -27.55 -22.95 -20.99
C ASP A 256 -26.87 -21.82 -21.80
N ASP A 257 -27.61 -21.19 -22.73
CA ASP A 257 -27.12 -20.06 -23.53
C ASP A 257 -27.40 -18.69 -22.90
N GLU A 258 -28.54 -18.53 -22.23
CA GLU A 258 -29.01 -17.22 -21.74
C GLU A 258 -28.66 -16.97 -20.26
N ILE A 259 -28.49 -18.02 -19.48
CA ILE A 259 -28.33 -17.95 -18.03
C ILE A 259 -26.93 -18.44 -17.66
N LYS A 260 -26.38 -17.87 -16.59
CA LYS A 260 -25.11 -18.29 -15.97
C LYS A 260 -25.34 -19.15 -14.75
N LYS A 261 -26.35 -18.81 -13.95
CA LYS A 261 -26.78 -19.55 -12.75
C LYS A 261 -28.28 -19.33 -12.55
N ILE A 262 -29.00 -20.38 -12.17
CA ILE A 262 -30.42 -20.36 -11.86
C ILE A 262 -30.64 -21.00 -10.49
N VAL A 263 -31.56 -20.46 -9.70
CA VAL A 263 -31.97 -20.99 -8.37
C VAL A 263 -33.48 -20.81 -8.17
N SER A 264 -34.06 -21.56 -7.24
CA SER A 264 -35.43 -21.32 -6.78
C SER A 264 -35.57 -19.92 -6.19
N ILE A 265 -36.76 -19.32 -6.30
CA ILE A 265 -37.04 -18.01 -5.72
C ILE A 265 -36.81 -17.98 -4.20
N ASP A 266 -37.01 -19.09 -3.50
CA ASP A 266 -36.79 -19.19 -2.05
C ASP A 266 -35.31 -19.04 -1.67
N GLU A 267 -34.40 -19.35 -2.60
CA GLU A 267 -32.96 -19.26 -2.40
C GLU A 267 -32.40 -17.86 -2.76
N ILE A 268 -33.24 -16.93 -3.22
CA ILE A 268 -32.78 -15.61 -3.68
C ILE A 268 -32.06 -14.83 -2.57
N TYR A 269 -32.55 -14.90 -1.33
CA TYR A 269 -31.91 -14.25 -0.18
C TYR A 269 -30.51 -14.82 0.08
N ASN A 270 -30.33 -16.13 -0.07
CA ASN A 270 -29.03 -16.77 0.08
C ASN A 270 -28.10 -16.36 -1.05
N LEU A 271 -28.58 -16.37 -2.30
CA LEU A 271 -27.82 -15.99 -3.48
C LEU A 271 -27.33 -14.53 -3.39
N ILE A 272 -28.23 -13.58 -3.13
CA ILE A 272 -27.88 -12.16 -2.98
C ILE A 272 -26.99 -11.96 -1.74
N GLY A 273 -27.30 -12.65 -0.63
CA GLY A 273 -26.52 -12.59 0.60
C GLY A 273 -25.06 -13.03 0.43
N GLU A 274 -24.79 -14.04 -0.42
CA GLU A 274 -23.42 -14.45 -0.78
C GLU A 274 -22.67 -13.36 -1.53
N PHE A 275 -23.31 -12.71 -2.51
CA PHE A 275 -22.69 -11.60 -3.23
C PHE A 275 -22.43 -10.41 -2.33
N ILE A 276 -23.41 -9.99 -1.53
CA ILE A 276 -23.26 -8.89 -0.56
C ILE A 276 -22.06 -9.15 0.34
N LYS A 277 -21.89 -10.37 0.89
CA LYS A 277 -20.76 -10.68 1.79
C LYS A 277 -19.39 -10.54 1.13
N ASN A 278 -19.29 -10.87 -0.15
CA ASN A 278 -18.01 -10.94 -0.85
C ASN A 278 -17.65 -9.64 -1.57
N ASP A 279 -18.64 -8.96 -2.15
CA ASP A 279 -18.44 -7.83 -3.06
C ASP A 279 -18.18 -6.51 -2.34
N ASP A 280 -17.25 -5.74 -2.92
CA ASP A 280 -16.88 -4.40 -2.44
C ASP A 280 -17.72 -3.30 -3.10
N LEU A 281 -18.28 -3.53 -4.29
CA LEU A 281 -19.06 -2.52 -5.02
C LEU A 281 -20.34 -3.16 -5.57
N PHE A 282 -21.50 -2.70 -5.12
CA PHE A 282 -22.78 -3.31 -5.49
C PHE A 282 -23.98 -2.37 -5.31
N CYS A 283 -25.07 -2.72 -5.99
CA CYS A 283 -26.40 -2.17 -5.78
C CYS A 283 -27.38 -3.30 -5.44
N VAL A 284 -28.33 -3.05 -4.54
CA VAL A 284 -29.30 -4.05 -4.09
C VAL A 284 -30.62 -3.42 -3.66
N GLU A 285 -31.72 -4.09 -3.94
CA GLU A 285 -33.04 -3.68 -3.48
C GLU A 285 -33.13 -3.84 -1.94
N ALA A 286 -33.72 -2.86 -1.27
CA ALA A 286 -33.81 -2.79 0.18
C ALA A 286 -34.40 -4.06 0.81
N LYS A 287 -35.36 -4.71 0.14
CA LYS A 287 -35.97 -5.98 0.56
C LYS A 287 -34.94 -7.10 0.78
N TYR A 288 -33.90 -7.17 -0.04
CA TYR A 288 -32.88 -8.24 0.01
C TYR A 288 -31.58 -7.82 0.70
N TYR A 289 -31.49 -6.56 1.15
CA TYR A 289 -30.32 -6.08 1.86
C TYR A 289 -30.30 -6.58 3.30
N GLN A 290 -29.21 -7.26 3.68
CA GLN A 290 -28.94 -7.63 5.06
C GLN A 290 -27.68 -6.91 5.53
N ASP A 291 -27.74 -6.31 6.72
CA ASP A 291 -26.62 -5.57 7.29
C ASP A 291 -25.51 -6.55 7.74
N VAL A 292 -24.50 -6.72 6.90
CA VAL A 292 -23.39 -7.66 7.14
C VAL A 292 -22.28 -6.95 7.91
N LYS A 293 -22.11 -7.31 9.19
CA LYS A 293 -20.93 -6.91 9.97
C LYS A 293 -19.67 -7.53 9.34
N ILE A 294 -18.77 -6.69 8.85
CA ILE A 294 -17.50 -7.11 8.27
C ILE A 294 -16.65 -7.77 9.36
N THR A 295 -16.41 -9.08 9.23
CA THR A 295 -15.57 -9.88 10.15
C THR A 295 -14.12 -10.00 9.69
N GLN A 296 -13.74 -9.41 8.54
CA GLN A 296 -12.40 -9.53 7.99
C GLN A 296 -11.57 -8.24 8.18
N PRO A 297 -10.47 -8.28 8.96
CA PRO A 297 -9.64 -7.11 9.25
C PRO A 297 -8.66 -6.70 8.13
N ASN A 298 -8.66 -7.35 6.95
CA ASN A 298 -7.61 -7.22 5.94
C ASN A 298 -8.06 -6.76 4.53
N LYS A 299 -9.27 -6.22 4.35
CA LYS A 299 -9.65 -5.66 3.03
C LYS A 299 -8.89 -4.35 2.76
N LYS A 300 -8.28 -4.24 1.57
CA LYS A 300 -7.58 -3.03 1.10
C LYS A 300 -8.52 -1.96 0.54
N ASN A 301 -9.67 -2.36 0.01
CA ASN A 301 -10.60 -1.48 -0.70
C ASN A 301 -11.80 -1.17 0.19
N ILE A 302 -12.35 0.05 0.05
CA ILE A 302 -13.58 0.42 0.73
C ILE A 302 -14.77 -0.22 0.04
N ARG A 303 -15.72 -0.67 0.85
CA ARG A 303 -16.97 -1.25 0.39
C ARG A 303 -18.02 -0.17 0.18
N ILE A 304 -18.54 -0.04 -1.02
CA ILE A 304 -19.65 0.85 -1.38
C ILE A 304 -20.86 0.01 -1.80
N GLY A 305 -21.97 0.22 -1.11
CA GLY A 305 -23.25 -0.40 -1.44
C GLY A 305 -24.33 0.65 -1.64
N ILE A 306 -25.10 0.57 -2.72
CA ILE A 306 -26.33 1.35 -2.88
C ILE A 306 -27.52 0.44 -2.57
N VAL A 307 -28.32 0.82 -1.58
CA VAL A 307 -29.55 0.13 -1.19
C VAL A 307 -30.73 0.93 -1.72
N PHE A 308 -31.35 0.46 -2.79
CA PHE A 308 -32.40 1.19 -3.50
C PHE A 308 -33.80 0.69 -3.10
N GLY A 309 -34.82 1.55 -3.24
CA GLY A 309 -36.17 1.30 -2.72
C GLY A 309 -36.25 1.31 -1.18
N ALA A 310 -35.38 2.07 -0.50
CA ALA A 310 -35.41 2.26 0.95
C ALA A 310 -36.46 3.33 1.36
N ASP A 311 -36.85 3.37 2.64
CA ASP A 311 -37.86 4.32 3.13
C ASP A 311 -37.47 5.79 2.97
N LYS A 312 -36.17 6.09 3.08
CA LYS A 312 -35.61 7.45 3.00
C LYS A 312 -34.16 7.43 2.51
N PHE A 313 -33.68 8.61 2.09
CA PHE A 313 -32.28 8.82 1.81
C PHE A 313 -31.45 8.80 3.12
N GLU A 314 -30.40 8.00 3.16
CA GLU A 314 -29.46 7.94 4.30
C GLU A 314 -28.09 7.41 3.87
N VAL A 315 -27.01 8.09 4.28
CA VAL A 315 -25.65 7.63 4.08
C VAL A 315 -25.11 7.05 5.38
N LYS A 316 -25.02 5.72 5.45
CA LYS A 316 -24.45 5.01 6.61
C LYS A 316 -22.96 4.77 6.39
N LYS A 317 -22.15 5.28 7.32
CA LYS A 317 -20.69 5.11 7.31
C LYS A 317 -20.22 4.24 8.46
N SER A 318 -19.31 3.31 8.18
CA SER A 318 -18.57 2.52 9.19
C SER A 318 -17.10 2.36 8.75
N LYS A 319 -16.23 1.74 9.55
CA LYS A 319 -14.82 1.56 9.16
C LYS A 319 -14.74 0.76 7.85
N MET A 320 -14.27 1.42 6.78
CA MET A 320 -14.10 0.88 5.42
C MET A 320 -15.40 0.52 4.69
N GLN A 321 -16.54 1.09 5.07
CA GLN A 321 -17.82 0.84 4.41
C GLN A 321 -18.67 2.11 4.30
N LEU A 322 -19.24 2.33 3.12
CA LEU A 322 -20.16 3.39 2.78
C LEU A 322 -21.42 2.78 2.16
N ILE A 323 -22.54 2.81 2.89
CA ILE A 323 -23.82 2.27 2.41
C ILE A 323 -24.81 3.42 2.22
N ILE A 324 -25.24 3.60 0.98
CA ILE A 324 -26.10 4.69 0.55
C ILE A 324 -27.51 4.12 0.36
N HIS A 325 -28.43 4.47 1.23
CA HIS A 325 -29.84 4.10 1.10
C HIS A 325 -30.54 5.19 0.29
N ILE A 326 -31.26 4.80 -0.75
CA ILE A 326 -32.02 5.71 -1.62
C ILE A 326 -33.46 5.21 -1.77
N PRO A 327 -34.46 6.12 -1.83
CA PRO A 327 -35.85 5.75 -2.06
C PRO A 327 -36.17 5.40 -3.52
N ASP A 328 -35.25 5.67 -4.43
CA ASP A 328 -35.47 5.43 -5.86
C ASP A 328 -35.55 3.94 -6.18
N CYS A 329 -36.52 3.55 -7.01
CA CYS A 329 -36.70 2.17 -7.47
C CYS A 329 -36.27 1.96 -8.93
N GLU A 330 -35.80 3.00 -9.64
CA GLU A 330 -35.43 2.93 -11.06
C GLU A 330 -34.28 1.95 -11.34
N LEU A 331 -33.40 1.74 -10.35
CA LEU A 331 -32.30 0.79 -10.43
C LEU A 331 -32.78 -0.67 -10.53
N ASN A 332 -34.04 -0.96 -10.18
CA ASN A 332 -34.63 -2.30 -10.28
C ASN A 332 -34.63 -2.84 -11.73
N ASN A 333 -34.64 -1.95 -12.73
CA ASN A 333 -34.51 -2.31 -14.14
C ASN A 333 -33.18 -3.05 -14.45
N GLN A 334 -32.14 -2.84 -13.65
CA GLN A 334 -30.84 -3.51 -13.79
C GLN A 334 -30.83 -4.89 -13.10
N GLY A 335 -31.76 -5.14 -12.17
CA GLY A 335 -31.87 -6.35 -11.36
C GLY A 335 -32.06 -6.03 -9.89
N LEU A 336 -32.48 -7.04 -9.11
CA LEU A 336 -32.68 -6.95 -7.66
C LEU A 336 -31.34 -6.81 -6.91
N TYR A 337 -30.27 -7.31 -7.52
CA TYR A 337 -28.88 -7.10 -7.14
C TYR A 337 -28.05 -6.94 -8.41
N PHE A 338 -27.06 -6.06 -8.40
CA PHE A 338 -26.05 -6.04 -9.46
C PHE A 338 -24.72 -5.46 -8.98
N ASN A 339 -23.64 -6.00 -9.56
CA ASN A 339 -22.27 -5.53 -9.37
C ASN A 339 -21.62 -5.30 -10.74
N THR A 340 -20.28 -5.20 -10.81
CA THR A 340 -19.56 -4.95 -12.07
C THR A 340 -19.65 -6.09 -13.08
N SER A 341 -19.96 -7.31 -12.65
CA SER A 341 -19.83 -8.55 -13.43
C SER A 341 -21.12 -9.38 -13.52
N ASN A 342 -22.03 -9.23 -12.57
CA ASN A 342 -23.24 -10.04 -12.45
C ASN A 342 -24.43 -9.15 -12.09
N SER A 343 -25.61 -9.58 -12.53
CA SER A 343 -26.91 -9.07 -12.08
C SER A 343 -27.75 -10.28 -11.66
N VAL A 344 -28.45 -10.18 -10.53
CA VAL A 344 -29.46 -11.15 -10.11
C VAL A 344 -30.82 -10.57 -10.43
N LYS A 345 -31.58 -11.31 -11.23
CA LYS A 345 -32.95 -10.97 -11.62
C LYS A 345 -33.90 -12.05 -11.14
N ALA A 346 -35.18 -11.70 -11.02
CA ALA A 346 -36.25 -12.66 -10.76
C ALA A 346 -37.33 -12.54 -11.84
N CYS A 347 -37.90 -13.66 -12.25
CA CYS A 347 -38.97 -13.72 -13.22
C CYS A 347 -39.88 -14.94 -12.97
N ILE A 348 -41.04 -14.94 -13.64
CA ILE A 348 -41.87 -16.11 -13.82
C ILE A 348 -41.56 -16.70 -15.20
N THR A 349 -41.44 -18.02 -15.28
CA THR A 349 -41.22 -18.73 -16.53
C THR A 349 -41.92 -20.08 -16.51
N THR A 350 -42.26 -20.61 -17.68
CA THR A 350 -42.96 -21.90 -17.80
C THR A 350 -41.94 -23.02 -17.98
N VAL A 351 -42.01 -24.05 -17.14
CA VAL A 351 -41.27 -25.29 -17.30
C VAL A 351 -42.18 -26.41 -17.77
N SER A 352 -41.65 -27.32 -18.58
CA SER A 352 -42.42 -28.45 -19.12
C SER A 352 -41.69 -29.79 -18.97
N ALA A 353 -42.43 -30.84 -18.71
CA ALA A 353 -41.99 -32.23 -18.84
C ALA A 353 -43.11 -32.96 -19.58
N GLY A 354 -42.83 -33.44 -20.80
CA GLY A 354 -43.85 -34.06 -21.66
C GLY A 354 -45.12 -33.23 -21.83
N GLU A 355 -46.26 -33.75 -21.36
CA GLU A 355 -47.57 -33.05 -21.41
C GLU A 355 -47.82 -32.11 -20.20
N VAL A 356 -47.01 -32.20 -19.15
CA VAL A 356 -47.15 -31.37 -17.95
C VAL A 356 -46.38 -30.06 -18.13
N SER A 357 -47.07 -28.94 -17.93
CA SER A 357 -46.44 -27.61 -17.86
C SER A 357 -46.85 -26.89 -16.58
N LYS A 358 -45.93 -26.13 -15.99
CA LYS A 358 -46.19 -25.31 -14.82
C LYS A 358 -45.37 -24.02 -14.87
N ASP A 359 -45.95 -22.95 -14.38
CA ASP A 359 -45.24 -21.68 -14.18
C ASP A 359 -44.51 -21.69 -12.85
N ILE A 360 -43.22 -21.37 -12.88
CA ILE A 360 -42.36 -21.28 -11.69
C ILE A 360 -41.75 -19.88 -11.59
N ALA A 361 -41.60 -19.40 -10.35
CA ALA A 361 -40.79 -18.22 -10.06
C ALA A 361 -39.33 -18.66 -9.86
N ILE A 362 -38.42 -17.98 -10.55
CA ILE A 362 -36.98 -18.27 -10.50
C ILE A 362 -36.19 -17.00 -10.22
N ALA A 363 -35.03 -17.18 -9.59
CA ALA A 363 -33.99 -16.17 -9.57
C ALA A 363 -32.82 -16.64 -10.44
N TYR A 364 -32.28 -15.74 -11.26
CA TYR A 364 -31.26 -16.10 -12.23
C TYR A 364 -30.23 -15.00 -12.43
N ILE A 365 -29.06 -15.40 -12.91
CA ILE A 365 -27.97 -14.52 -13.33
C ILE A 365 -27.88 -14.60 -14.85
N PRO A 366 -28.18 -13.53 -15.60
CA PRO A 366 -28.01 -13.50 -17.05
C PRO A 366 -26.56 -13.79 -17.44
N LYS A 367 -26.35 -14.51 -18.54
CA LYS A 367 -25.02 -14.78 -19.09
C LYS A 367 -24.42 -13.52 -19.72
N GLU A 368 -25.25 -12.75 -20.42
CA GLU A 368 -24.91 -11.42 -20.92
C GLU A 368 -25.38 -10.34 -19.95
N TYR A 369 -24.45 -9.56 -19.42
CA TYR A 369 -24.74 -8.41 -18.56
C TYR A 369 -23.91 -7.20 -18.98
N LYS A 370 -24.58 -6.08 -19.24
CA LYS A 370 -23.91 -4.78 -19.47
C LYS A 370 -23.73 -4.08 -18.13
N ASN A 371 -22.48 -3.95 -17.71
CA ASN A 371 -22.12 -3.24 -16.49
C ASN A 371 -22.60 -1.79 -16.57
N ASN A 372 -23.50 -1.41 -15.67
CA ASN A 372 -24.00 -0.04 -15.51
C ASN A 372 -23.74 0.51 -14.09
N LEU A 373 -22.91 -0.18 -13.30
CA LEU A 373 -22.73 0.14 -11.88
C LEU A 373 -22.12 1.53 -11.68
N SER A 374 -21.07 1.87 -12.43
CA SER A 374 -20.46 3.20 -12.36
C SER A 374 -21.46 4.30 -12.72
N ASN A 375 -22.29 4.08 -13.74
CA ASN A 375 -23.33 5.04 -14.12
C ASN A 375 -24.40 5.17 -13.03
N ALA A 376 -24.85 4.06 -12.44
CA ALA A 376 -25.79 4.07 -11.33
C ALA A 376 -25.26 4.87 -10.13
N ILE A 377 -23.98 4.69 -9.79
CA ILE A 377 -23.32 5.46 -8.72
C ILE A 377 -23.28 6.95 -9.07
N VAL A 378 -22.86 7.30 -10.29
CA VAL A 378 -22.81 8.71 -10.75
C VAL A 378 -24.19 9.36 -10.71
N THR A 379 -25.22 8.72 -11.26
CA THR A 379 -26.60 9.22 -11.23
C THR A 379 -27.13 9.39 -9.81
N THR A 380 -26.79 8.45 -8.92
CA THR A 380 -27.17 8.55 -7.50
C THR A 380 -26.46 9.71 -6.82
N VAL A 381 -25.15 9.87 -7.07
CA VAL A 381 -24.37 10.98 -6.53
C VAL A 381 -24.93 12.32 -7.00
N ASP A 382 -25.15 12.48 -8.30
CA ASP A 382 -25.68 13.71 -8.91
C ASP A 382 -26.99 14.17 -8.27
N LYS A 383 -27.86 13.23 -7.94
CA LYS A 383 -29.17 13.51 -7.33
C LYS A 383 -29.10 13.87 -5.84
N TYR A 384 -28.15 13.32 -5.09
CA TYR A 384 -28.17 13.36 -3.62
C TYR A 384 -26.96 14.06 -2.96
N TYR A 385 -25.94 14.48 -3.71
CA TYR A 385 -24.72 15.06 -3.12
C TYR A 385 -24.95 16.34 -2.31
N THR A 386 -26.00 17.10 -2.61
CA THR A 386 -26.38 18.32 -1.88
C THR A 386 -27.04 18.01 -0.53
N GLN A 387 -27.63 16.82 -0.35
CA GLN A 387 -28.26 16.39 0.91
C GLN A 387 -27.23 15.83 1.89
N ASP A 388 -26.33 14.95 1.41
CA ASP A 388 -25.17 14.49 2.18
C ASP A 388 -23.95 14.36 1.27
N ASN A 389 -23.01 15.28 1.46
CA ASN A 389 -21.81 15.39 0.64
C ASN A 389 -20.80 14.24 0.82
N ILE A 390 -20.98 13.36 1.82
CA ILE A 390 -20.17 12.15 1.99
C ILE A 390 -20.36 11.19 0.82
N ILE A 391 -21.52 11.23 0.15
CA ILE A 391 -21.79 10.39 -1.01
C ILE A 391 -20.75 10.57 -2.13
N LEU A 392 -20.11 11.75 -2.22
CA LEU A 392 -19.05 12.03 -3.18
C LEU A 392 -17.84 11.10 -3.04
N PHE A 393 -17.62 10.51 -1.85
CA PHE A 393 -16.56 9.52 -1.66
C PHE A 393 -16.76 8.27 -2.52
N ALA A 394 -18.00 7.98 -2.92
CA ALA A 394 -18.29 6.91 -3.87
C ALA A 394 -17.62 7.14 -5.23
N LEU A 395 -17.58 8.39 -5.72
CA LEU A 395 -16.91 8.75 -6.97
C LEU A 395 -15.39 8.53 -6.89
N TYR A 396 -14.80 8.84 -5.74
CA TYR A 396 -13.37 8.65 -5.52
C TYR A 396 -12.97 7.17 -5.59
N GLU A 397 -13.73 6.27 -4.98
CA GLU A 397 -13.45 4.82 -5.01
C GLU A 397 -13.59 4.21 -6.40
N ILE A 398 -14.57 4.67 -7.19
CA ILE A 398 -14.72 4.23 -8.59
C ILE A 398 -13.72 4.91 -9.54
N SER A 399 -12.70 5.59 -8.99
CA SER A 399 -11.62 6.26 -9.72
C SER A 399 -12.07 7.43 -10.61
N LEU A 400 -13.21 8.05 -10.31
CA LEU A 400 -13.71 9.25 -10.99
C LEU A 400 -13.37 10.52 -10.19
N LYS A 401 -12.06 10.77 -10.04
CA LYS A 401 -11.55 11.89 -9.22
C LYS A 401 -11.89 13.27 -9.81
N ASP A 402 -11.87 13.40 -11.13
CA ASP A 402 -12.16 14.68 -11.79
C ASP A 402 -13.61 15.08 -11.54
N LEU A 403 -14.53 14.12 -11.65
CA LEU A 403 -15.94 14.33 -11.36
C LEU A 403 -16.19 14.62 -9.86
N PHE A 404 -15.46 13.93 -8.96
CA PHE A 404 -15.46 14.27 -7.53
C PHE A 404 -15.08 15.74 -7.30
N LEU A 405 -14.00 16.21 -7.93
CA LEU A 405 -13.54 17.60 -7.80
C LEU A 405 -14.52 18.59 -8.43
N GLU A 406 -15.19 18.23 -9.52
CA GLU A 406 -16.24 19.05 -10.15
C GLU A 406 -17.40 19.30 -9.18
N TYR A 407 -17.94 18.25 -8.54
CA TYR A 407 -19.01 18.43 -7.54
C TYR A 407 -18.54 19.21 -6.30
N VAL A 408 -17.31 18.97 -5.84
CA VAL A 408 -16.72 19.76 -4.75
C VAL A 408 -16.61 21.24 -5.16
N THR A 409 -16.23 21.52 -6.40
CA THR A 409 -16.16 22.89 -6.95
C THR A 409 -17.54 23.53 -6.95
N ASN A 410 -18.58 22.81 -7.38
CA ASN A 410 -19.95 23.30 -7.37
C ASN A 410 -20.39 23.69 -5.95
N ILE A 411 -20.17 22.85 -4.94
CA ILE A 411 -20.48 23.15 -3.53
C ILE A 411 -19.69 24.40 -3.04
N ILE A 412 -18.40 24.49 -3.37
CA ILE A 412 -17.55 25.61 -2.93
C ILE A 412 -17.96 26.92 -3.61
N SER A 413 -18.31 26.88 -4.89
CA SER A 413 -18.66 28.05 -5.70
C SER A 413 -20.00 28.68 -5.34
N GLU A 414 -20.94 27.91 -4.77
CA GLU A 414 -22.20 28.44 -4.22
C GLU A 414 -21.97 29.41 -3.04
N ASN A 415 -20.81 29.34 -2.38
CA ASN A 415 -20.47 30.17 -1.23
C ASN A 415 -19.72 31.43 -1.66
N LYS A 416 -20.20 32.60 -1.21
CA LYS A 416 -19.56 33.89 -1.52
C LYS A 416 -18.37 34.20 -0.60
N GLU A 417 -18.45 33.81 0.67
CA GLU A 417 -17.42 34.14 1.66
C GLU A 417 -16.27 33.12 1.64
N LEU A 418 -15.03 33.63 1.56
CA LEU A 418 -13.83 32.80 1.53
C LEU A 418 -13.66 31.95 2.79
N ALA A 419 -14.07 32.48 3.95
CA ALA A 419 -14.02 31.75 5.21
C ALA A 419 -14.90 30.49 5.19
N ASP A 420 -16.07 30.57 4.55
CA ASP A 420 -16.99 29.43 4.44
C ASP A 420 -16.49 28.40 3.42
N LYS A 421 -15.92 28.85 2.29
CA LYS A 421 -15.21 27.96 1.36
C LYS A 421 -14.13 27.16 2.07
N ALA A 422 -13.31 27.81 2.89
CA ALA A 422 -12.26 27.17 3.68
C ALA A 422 -12.82 26.14 4.67
N LYS A 423 -13.88 26.48 5.40
CA LYS A 423 -14.56 25.54 6.34
C LYS A 423 -15.10 24.30 5.62
N ILE A 424 -15.65 24.45 4.42
CA ILE A 424 -16.16 23.33 3.62
C ILE A 424 -15.02 22.38 3.26
N ILE A 425 -13.89 22.90 2.76
CA ILE A 425 -12.71 22.10 2.41
C ILE A 425 -12.14 21.40 3.65
N GLU A 426 -12.03 22.10 4.77
CA GLU A 426 -11.58 21.52 6.05
C GLU A 426 -12.51 20.40 6.52
N SER A 427 -13.83 20.60 6.43
CA SER A 427 -14.83 19.59 6.77
C SER A 427 -14.72 18.34 5.89
N PHE A 428 -14.54 18.50 4.57
CA PHE A 428 -14.28 17.38 3.65
C PHE A 428 -12.98 16.65 3.99
N ASN A 429 -11.90 17.39 4.23
CA ASN A 429 -10.61 16.80 4.58
C ASN A 429 -10.63 16.12 5.94
N GLN A 430 -11.38 16.64 6.91
CA GLN A 430 -11.58 15.97 8.20
C GLN A 430 -12.37 14.67 8.02
N LYS A 431 -13.53 14.71 7.36
CA LYS A 431 -14.36 13.51 7.10
C LYS A 431 -13.58 12.46 6.31
N SER A 432 -12.80 12.88 5.32
CA SER A 432 -11.97 11.97 4.54
C SER A 432 -10.81 11.41 5.35
N LYS A 433 -10.15 12.20 6.21
CA LYS A 433 -9.09 11.69 7.10
C LYS A 433 -9.61 10.68 8.12
N GLU A 434 -10.82 10.88 8.66
CA GLU A 434 -11.48 9.92 9.54
C GLU A 434 -11.75 8.58 8.83
N PHE A 435 -12.06 8.61 7.53
CA PHE A 435 -12.45 7.43 6.76
C PHE A 435 -11.28 6.73 6.06
N TYR A 436 -10.34 7.51 5.51
CA TYR A 436 -9.21 7.08 4.67
C TYR A 436 -7.84 7.18 5.34
N GLY A 437 -7.74 7.90 6.47
CA GLY A 437 -6.45 8.25 7.08
C GLY A 437 -5.66 9.33 6.31
N LYS A 438 -6.21 9.89 5.23
CA LYS A 438 -5.58 10.93 4.40
C LYS A 438 -6.61 11.96 3.92
N ASN A 439 -6.12 13.15 3.56
CA ASN A 439 -6.94 14.20 2.95
C ASN A 439 -7.25 13.84 1.50
N LEU A 440 -8.53 13.92 1.12
CA LEU A 440 -8.98 13.68 -0.25
C LEU A 440 -8.74 14.89 -1.17
N ILE A 441 -8.99 16.10 -0.66
CA ILE A 441 -8.68 17.35 -1.37
C ILE A 441 -7.20 17.64 -1.11
N SER A 442 -6.40 17.64 -2.18
CA SER A 442 -4.95 17.82 -2.06
C SER A 442 -4.59 19.25 -1.62
N ALA A 443 -3.34 19.47 -1.22
CA ALA A 443 -2.85 20.82 -0.92
C ALA A 443 -2.96 21.75 -2.15
N THR A 444 -2.70 21.21 -3.34
CA THR A 444 -2.81 21.95 -4.61
C THR A 444 -4.26 22.29 -4.95
N ASP A 445 -5.20 21.36 -4.75
CA ASP A 445 -6.62 21.65 -4.98
C ASP A 445 -7.14 22.68 -3.98
N LYS A 446 -6.72 22.57 -2.71
CA LYS A 446 -7.03 23.56 -1.66
C LYS A 446 -6.51 24.95 -2.05
N GLU A 447 -5.30 25.04 -2.61
CA GLU A 447 -4.74 26.30 -3.14
C GLU A 447 -5.63 26.88 -4.24
N ASN A 448 -5.96 26.08 -5.25
CA ASN A 448 -6.81 26.50 -6.38
C ASN A 448 -8.22 26.96 -5.94
N PHE A 449 -8.77 26.36 -4.89
CA PHE A 449 -10.11 26.74 -4.38
C PHE A 449 -10.10 28.01 -3.52
N LEU A 450 -8.99 28.31 -2.84
CA LEU A 450 -8.92 29.38 -1.85
C LEU A 450 -8.15 30.61 -2.34
N ILE A 451 -7.28 30.47 -3.33
CA ILE A 451 -6.55 31.59 -3.92
C ILE A 451 -7.20 31.93 -5.27
N ASP A 452 -8.02 32.97 -5.25
CA ASP A 452 -8.52 33.60 -6.48
C ASP A 452 -7.47 34.59 -6.98
N GLU A 453 -6.56 34.12 -7.83
CA GLU A 453 -5.44 34.93 -8.34
C GLU A 453 -5.95 36.19 -9.07
N ASP A 454 -7.00 36.06 -9.89
CA ASP A 454 -7.57 37.18 -10.65
C ASP A 454 -8.16 38.26 -9.72
N TYR A 455 -8.87 37.84 -8.68
CA TYR A 455 -9.38 38.76 -7.65
C TYR A 455 -8.21 39.46 -6.94
N ILE A 456 -7.22 38.71 -6.46
CA ILE A 456 -6.09 39.27 -5.71
C ILE A 456 -5.33 40.27 -6.58
N ILE A 457 -5.00 39.92 -7.83
CA ILE A 457 -4.28 40.79 -8.78
C ILE A 457 -5.08 42.05 -9.09
N LYS A 458 -6.40 41.93 -9.26
CA LYS A 458 -7.25 43.07 -9.58
C LYS A 458 -7.31 44.09 -8.45
N TYR A 459 -7.42 43.64 -7.20
CA TYR A 459 -7.64 44.50 -6.03
C TYR A 459 -6.36 44.87 -5.28
N SER A 460 -5.25 44.15 -5.46
CA SER A 460 -3.97 44.45 -4.80
C SER A 460 -3.25 45.68 -5.35
N LYS A 461 -3.59 46.18 -6.55
CA LYS A 461 -2.98 47.36 -7.18
C LYS A 461 -3.01 48.65 -6.34
N ASN A 462 -3.83 48.67 -5.29
CA ASN A 462 -3.87 49.73 -4.30
C ASN A 462 -3.35 49.18 -2.97
N ILE A 463 -2.40 49.88 -2.35
CA ILE A 463 -1.74 49.40 -1.13
C ILE A 463 -2.69 49.20 0.06
N GLU A 464 -3.72 50.02 0.22
CA GLU A 464 -4.72 49.86 1.28
C GLU A 464 -5.58 48.61 1.06
N ASN A 465 -5.97 48.36 -0.19
CA ASN A 465 -6.68 47.13 -0.54
C ASN A 465 -5.77 45.90 -0.35
N ALA A 466 -4.49 45.99 -0.70
CA ALA A 466 -3.52 44.92 -0.49
C ALA A 466 -3.37 44.57 1.00
N LYS A 467 -3.26 45.58 1.88
CA LYS A 467 -3.27 45.39 3.35
C LYS A 467 -4.55 44.70 3.82
N LYS A 468 -5.70 45.12 3.28
CA LYS A 468 -7.00 44.54 3.61
C LYS A 468 -7.07 43.07 3.22
N ILE A 469 -6.64 42.71 2.01
CA ILE A 469 -6.60 41.31 1.54
C ILE A 469 -5.73 40.45 2.47
N ILE A 470 -4.52 40.91 2.81
CA ILE A 470 -3.63 40.17 3.72
C ILE A 470 -4.31 39.94 5.08
N SER A 471 -4.98 40.97 5.61
CA SER A 471 -5.68 40.90 6.90
C SER A 471 -6.86 39.94 6.86
N GLU A 472 -7.71 40.03 5.83
CA GLU A 472 -8.87 39.14 5.63
C GLU A 472 -8.44 37.68 5.54
N TYR A 473 -7.38 37.38 4.77
CA TYR A 473 -6.86 36.02 4.64
C TYR A 473 -6.20 35.52 5.94
N ALA A 474 -5.55 36.41 6.69
CA ALA A 474 -4.90 36.07 7.96
C ALA A 474 -5.90 35.64 9.05
N GLU A 475 -7.16 36.06 8.96
CA GLU A 475 -8.21 35.66 9.91
C GLU A 475 -8.70 34.22 9.69
N ILE A 476 -8.56 33.69 8.48
CA ILE A 476 -9.07 32.39 8.06
C ILE A 476 -8.18 31.25 8.57
N ASN A 477 -8.79 30.28 9.24
CA ASN A 477 -8.09 29.15 9.87
C ASN A 477 -7.21 28.35 8.87
N ALA A 478 -7.70 28.13 7.65
CA ALA A 478 -6.98 27.41 6.61
C ALA A 478 -5.62 28.00 6.26
N PHE A 479 -5.46 29.32 6.39
CA PHE A 479 -4.21 30.06 6.15
C PHE A 479 -3.36 30.17 7.42
N LYS A 480 -3.98 30.23 8.61
CA LYS A 480 -3.26 30.20 9.90
C LYS A 480 -2.48 28.89 10.12
N GLN A 481 -3.04 27.78 9.65
CA GLN A 481 -2.43 26.45 9.81
C GLN A 481 -1.43 26.09 8.70
N ASP A 482 -1.46 26.80 7.57
CA ASP A 482 -0.74 26.47 6.35
C ASP A 482 0.08 27.67 5.87
N ASP A 483 1.31 27.79 6.39
CA ASP A 483 2.23 28.88 6.05
C ASP A 483 2.51 28.95 4.55
N SER A 484 2.56 27.81 3.85
CA SER A 484 2.83 27.79 2.40
C SER A 484 1.69 28.42 1.60
N LEU A 485 0.45 28.10 1.95
CA LEU A 485 -0.73 28.68 1.32
C LEU A 485 -0.80 30.20 1.55
N PHE A 486 -0.50 30.65 2.79
CA PHE A 486 -0.48 32.08 3.10
C PHE A 486 0.68 32.82 2.39
N GLN A 487 1.86 32.20 2.31
CA GLN A 487 3.01 32.73 1.56
C GLN A 487 2.71 32.90 0.07
N LYS A 488 2.02 31.93 -0.55
CA LYS A 488 1.61 32.04 -1.96
C LYS A 488 0.68 33.22 -2.21
N MET A 489 -0.34 33.40 -1.37
CA MET A 489 -1.21 34.59 -1.45
C MET A 489 -0.42 35.89 -1.26
N MET A 490 0.43 35.97 -0.24
CA MET A 490 1.27 37.17 0.00
C MET A 490 2.20 37.47 -1.17
N GLN A 491 2.77 36.44 -1.81
CA GLN A 491 3.61 36.61 -3.00
C GLN A 491 2.84 37.34 -4.10
N ILE A 492 1.63 36.86 -4.43
CA ILE A 492 0.78 37.45 -5.46
C ILE A 492 0.44 38.90 -5.10
N VAL A 493 0.10 39.18 -3.83
CA VAL A 493 -0.18 40.54 -3.37
C VAL A 493 1.04 41.46 -3.56
N ILE A 494 2.22 41.04 -3.11
CA ILE A 494 3.44 41.88 -3.14
C ILE A 494 3.91 42.11 -4.57
N GLU A 495 3.81 41.12 -5.46
CA GLU A 495 4.21 41.26 -6.86
C GLU A 495 3.30 42.23 -7.65
N HIS A 496 2.06 42.45 -7.19
CA HIS A 496 1.04 43.22 -7.92
C HIS A 496 0.60 44.54 -7.27
N VAL A 497 0.97 44.78 -6.00
CA VAL A 497 0.71 46.06 -5.33
C VAL A 497 1.43 47.23 -6.00
N GLY A 498 2.56 46.93 -6.65
CA GLY A 498 3.36 47.90 -7.36
C GLY A 498 4.23 48.76 -6.45
N ILE A 499 5.17 49.44 -7.11
CA ILE A 499 6.18 50.28 -6.48
C ILE A 499 5.53 51.51 -5.82
N GLN A 500 6.00 51.87 -4.61
CA GLN A 500 5.47 52.95 -3.77
C GLN A 500 6.53 54.04 -3.53
N ASP A 501 6.11 55.30 -3.55
CA ASP A 501 6.97 56.47 -3.31
C ASP A 501 7.04 56.88 -1.82
N SER A 502 6.01 56.52 -1.05
CA SER A 502 5.81 56.89 0.36
C SER A 502 6.39 55.83 1.30
N LEU A 503 7.31 56.23 2.18
CA LEU A 503 7.90 55.31 3.16
C LEU A 503 6.89 54.89 4.22
N GLU A 504 5.99 55.79 4.60
CA GLU A 504 4.94 55.55 5.57
C GLU A 504 3.94 54.49 5.08
N ASP A 505 3.62 54.50 3.77
CA ASP A 505 2.78 53.47 3.15
C ASP A 505 3.49 52.11 3.09
N ILE A 506 4.78 52.11 2.73
CA ILE A 506 5.62 50.90 2.72
C ILE A 506 5.74 50.29 4.11
N TRP A 507 6.08 51.08 5.13
CA TRP A 507 6.26 50.57 6.48
C TRP A 507 4.96 50.09 7.10
N SER A 508 3.85 50.80 6.89
CA SER A 508 2.54 50.33 7.35
C SER A 508 2.09 49.04 6.64
N PHE A 509 2.51 48.82 5.38
CA PHE A 509 2.29 47.53 4.71
C PHE A 509 3.10 46.39 5.35
N TRP A 510 4.38 46.63 5.66
CA TRP A 510 5.19 45.64 6.38
C TRP A 510 4.73 45.40 7.81
N GLU A 511 4.19 46.42 8.48
CA GLU A 511 3.62 46.30 9.82
C GLU A 511 2.44 45.31 9.82
N VAL A 512 1.53 45.41 8.84
CA VAL A 512 0.41 44.46 8.68
C VAL A 512 0.94 43.03 8.54
N ILE A 513 1.95 42.80 7.69
CA ILE A 513 2.54 41.46 7.53
C ILE A 513 3.25 40.99 8.80
N THR A 514 3.93 41.90 9.51
CA THR A 514 4.65 41.57 10.74
C THR A 514 3.69 41.22 11.87
N SER A 515 2.53 41.88 11.91
CA SER A 515 1.47 41.65 12.89
C SER A 515 0.83 40.26 12.78
N THR A 516 0.81 39.67 11.57
CA THR A 516 0.34 38.29 11.38
C THR A 516 1.37 37.29 11.90
N LYS A 517 2.61 37.35 11.40
CA LYS A 517 3.73 36.52 11.85
C LYS A 517 5.08 37.08 11.40
N LYS A 518 5.94 37.43 12.35
CA LYS A 518 7.31 37.95 12.08
C LYS A 518 8.15 37.08 11.15
N ALA A 519 7.92 35.76 11.13
CA ALA A 519 8.65 34.85 10.25
C ALA A 519 8.41 35.10 8.75
N HIS A 520 7.29 35.71 8.36
CA HIS A 520 6.99 36.03 6.96
C HIS A 520 7.95 37.07 6.39
N ILE A 521 8.41 38.01 7.22
CA ILE A 521 9.40 39.02 6.81
C ILE A 521 10.74 38.40 6.44
N ASN A 522 11.18 37.38 7.20
CA ASN A 522 12.39 36.62 6.87
C ASN A 522 12.25 35.88 5.53
N TRP A 523 11.07 35.33 5.27
CA TRP A 523 10.77 34.66 4.00
C TRP A 523 10.73 35.65 2.82
N ILE A 524 10.06 36.80 2.99
CA ILE A 524 10.03 37.91 2.01
C ILE A 524 11.45 38.33 1.64
N THR A 525 12.31 38.52 2.64
CA THR A 525 13.72 38.90 2.44
C THR A 525 14.50 37.83 1.68
N LYS A 526 14.24 36.55 1.96
CA LYS A 526 14.88 35.42 1.25
C LYS A 526 14.43 35.30 -0.21
N MET A 527 13.16 35.60 -0.49
CA MET A 527 12.57 35.59 -1.84
C MET A 527 12.79 36.90 -2.61
N GLU A 528 13.43 37.89 -1.97
CA GLU A 528 13.68 39.22 -2.54
C GLU A 528 12.41 39.96 -2.98
N LEU A 529 11.27 39.69 -2.33
CA LEU A 529 9.98 40.27 -2.72
C LEU A 529 9.87 41.77 -2.37
N GLN A 530 10.70 42.27 -1.46
CA GLN A 530 10.73 43.69 -1.12
C GLN A 530 10.96 44.60 -2.34
N LYS A 531 11.65 44.13 -3.38
CA LYS A 531 11.97 44.91 -4.60
C LYS A 531 10.74 45.39 -5.38
N TYR A 532 9.59 44.72 -5.22
CA TYR A 532 8.35 45.10 -5.90
C TYR A 532 7.67 46.31 -5.26
N LEU A 533 8.11 46.72 -4.06
CA LEU A 533 7.45 47.74 -3.27
C LEU A 533 8.23 49.07 -3.20
N TYR A 534 9.57 49.07 -3.17
CA TYR A 534 10.35 50.30 -3.02
C TYR A 534 10.62 50.98 -4.37
N SER A 535 10.31 52.27 -4.47
CA SER A 535 10.69 53.11 -5.61
C SER A 535 12.04 53.79 -5.42
N GLU A 536 12.66 54.24 -6.51
CA GLU A 536 13.82 55.14 -6.44
C GLU A 536 13.56 56.35 -5.53
N LYS A 537 12.38 56.97 -5.63
CA LYS A 537 12.02 58.12 -4.79
C LYS A 537 11.88 57.74 -3.33
N SER A 538 11.33 56.57 -3.01
CA SER A 538 11.21 56.11 -1.62
C SER A 538 12.58 55.88 -0.98
N ILE A 539 13.52 55.27 -1.73
CA ILE A 539 14.91 55.08 -1.28
C ILE A 539 15.61 56.42 -1.12
N LEU A 540 15.43 57.35 -2.06
CA LEU A 540 15.98 58.71 -1.95
C LEU A 540 15.40 59.45 -0.73
N ASN A 541 14.10 59.33 -0.46
CA ASN A 541 13.46 59.87 0.74
C ASN A 541 14.09 59.28 2.01
N PHE A 542 14.42 57.98 2.01
CA PHE A 542 15.09 57.35 3.14
C PHE A 542 16.52 57.89 3.32
N PHE A 543 17.28 58.04 2.23
CA PHE A 543 18.59 58.68 2.25
C PHE A 543 18.56 60.15 2.70
N ASN A 544 17.48 60.88 2.40
CA ASN A 544 17.28 62.24 2.91
C ASN A 544 17.06 62.26 4.43
N LYS A 545 16.43 61.23 5.01
CA LYS A 545 16.28 61.05 6.46
C LYS A 545 17.60 60.69 7.17
N PHE A 546 18.74 60.51 6.48
CA PHE A 546 20.01 60.12 7.11
C PHE A 546 20.59 61.16 8.09
N LYS A 547 20.15 62.43 8.00
CA LYS A 547 20.46 63.49 8.98
C LYS A 547 19.56 63.47 10.22
N ASP A 548 18.42 62.79 10.17
CA ASP A 548 17.49 62.71 11.29
C ASP A 548 18.12 61.92 12.45
N GLU A 549 17.98 62.45 13.66
CA GLU A 549 18.42 61.80 14.89
C GLU A 549 17.55 60.57 15.20
N ASN A 550 16.29 60.57 14.76
CA ASN A 550 15.32 59.52 15.02
C ASN A 550 15.35 58.40 13.98
N ILE A 551 16.19 58.45 12.95
CA ILE A 551 16.26 57.40 11.91
C ILE A 551 16.48 56.00 12.53
N LEU A 552 17.24 55.89 13.62
CA LEU A 552 17.51 54.62 14.30
C LEU A 552 16.31 54.05 15.09
N LYS A 553 15.20 54.80 15.20
CA LYS A 553 13.93 54.34 15.78
C LYS A 553 13.03 53.64 14.77
N ILE A 554 13.37 53.67 13.47
CA ILE A 554 12.63 52.97 12.41
C ILE A 554 12.82 51.46 12.60
N ASP A 555 11.73 50.71 12.48
CA ASP A 555 11.77 49.26 12.59
C ASP A 555 12.50 48.62 11.40
N GLU A 556 13.29 47.58 11.70
CA GLU A 556 14.00 46.80 10.69
C GLU A 556 13.07 45.75 10.07
N TYR A 557 12.21 46.18 9.14
CA TYR A 557 11.36 45.28 8.39
C TYR A 557 12.20 44.43 7.43
N THR A 558 12.74 45.03 6.38
CA THR A 558 13.40 44.26 5.31
C THR A 558 14.91 44.48 5.30
N VAL A 559 15.60 43.86 4.33
CA VAL A 559 17.02 44.16 4.06
C VAL A 559 17.26 45.64 3.76
N VAL A 560 16.27 46.39 3.27
CA VAL A 560 16.37 47.83 2.96
C VAL A 560 16.61 48.63 4.23
N GLU A 561 15.70 48.57 5.19
CA GLU A 561 15.83 49.27 6.47
C GLU A 561 17.10 48.83 7.18
N LYS A 562 17.33 47.52 7.26
CA LYS A 562 18.47 46.94 7.98
C LYS A 562 19.81 47.47 7.48
N THR A 563 20.03 47.49 6.16
CA THR A 563 21.29 47.94 5.56
C THR A 563 21.48 49.45 5.73
N ILE A 564 20.44 50.26 5.48
CA ILE A 564 20.52 51.73 5.67
C ILE A 564 20.80 52.09 7.14
N LEU A 565 20.12 51.43 8.09
CA LEU A 565 20.33 51.67 9.51
C LEU A 565 21.71 51.20 9.98
N ASN A 566 22.22 50.08 9.46
CA ASN A 566 23.60 49.65 9.70
C ASN A 566 24.62 50.67 9.20
N LEU A 567 24.43 51.19 7.99
CA LEU A 567 25.27 52.27 7.44
C LEU A 567 25.24 53.48 8.39
N LYS A 568 24.07 53.93 8.86
CA LYS A 568 23.96 55.02 9.84
C LYS A 568 24.69 54.72 11.16
N ARG A 569 24.58 53.50 11.69
CA ARG A 569 25.31 53.09 12.92
C ARG A 569 26.82 53.19 12.72
N ILE A 570 27.32 52.77 11.56
CA ILE A 570 28.75 52.85 11.22
C ILE A 570 29.18 54.30 11.05
N SER A 571 28.39 55.16 10.38
CA SER A 571 28.74 56.59 10.24
C SER A 571 28.83 57.28 11.60
N LEU A 572 27.93 56.99 12.53
CA LEU A 572 27.99 57.53 13.89
C LEU A 572 29.24 57.06 14.66
N GLN A 573 29.71 55.84 14.39
CA GLN A 573 30.97 55.35 14.98
C GLN A 573 32.17 56.06 14.37
N VAL A 574 32.18 56.30 13.06
CA VAL A 574 33.22 57.10 12.39
C VAL A 574 33.24 58.54 12.91
N GLU A 575 32.08 59.16 13.09
CA GLU A 575 31.95 60.52 13.65
C GLU A 575 32.46 60.60 15.09
N LYS A 576 32.23 59.56 15.92
CA LYS A 576 32.82 59.46 17.26
C LYS A 576 34.34 59.34 17.24
N LEU A 577 34.90 58.62 16.26
CA LEU A 577 36.34 58.46 16.08
C LEU A 577 37.00 59.75 15.57
N ILE A 578 36.32 60.50 14.72
CA ILE A 578 36.82 61.77 14.16
C ILE A 578 35.76 62.88 14.34
N PRO A 579 35.63 63.47 15.55
CA PRO A 579 34.62 64.50 15.81
C PRO A 579 34.81 65.78 14.99
N LYS A 580 36.03 66.03 14.50
CA LYS A 580 36.36 67.22 13.68
C LYS A 580 35.89 67.11 12.22
N LEU A 581 35.50 65.92 11.77
CA LEU A 581 35.00 65.70 10.41
C LEU A 581 33.48 65.65 10.42
N ASN A 582 32.86 66.69 9.88
CA ASN A 582 31.42 66.65 9.60
C ASN A 582 31.16 65.76 8.38
N LEU A 583 30.66 64.54 8.60
CA LEU A 583 30.40 63.58 7.52
C LEU A 583 29.33 64.05 6.52
N TYR A 584 28.56 65.09 6.83
CA TYR A 584 27.53 65.64 5.95
C TYR A 584 28.03 66.77 5.04
N GLN A 585 29.29 67.17 5.18
CA GLN A 585 29.94 68.17 4.33
C GLN A 585 31.19 67.55 3.69
N THR A 586 31.30 67.57 2.37
CA THR A 586 32.47 67.00 1.68
C THR A 586 33.69 67.89 1.86
N VAL A 587 34.85 67.28 2.11
CA VAL A 587 36.13 67.98 2.18
C VAL A 587 37.07 67.52 1.05
N SER A 588 38.18 68.25 0.85
CA SER A 588 39.18 67.90 -0.18
C SER A 588 40.01 66.68 0.22
N ASN A 589 40.69 66.08 -0.76
CA ASN A 589 41.55 64.91 -0.53
C ASN A 589 42.72 65.22 0.43
N GLU A 590 43.29 66.42 0.33
CA GLU A 590 44.33 66.89 1.25
C GLU A 590 43.81 66.91 2.69
N LYS A 591 42.52 67.29 2.87
CA LYS A 591 41.93 67.36 4.20
C LYS A 591 41.73 65.99 4.83
N TYR A 592 41.35 64.97 4.07
CA TYR A 592 41.30 63.59 4.60
C TYR A 592 42.67 63.11 5.05
N ASN A 593 43.72 63.39 4.26
CA ASN A 593 45.10 63.03 4.62
C ASN A 593 45.54 63.74 5.91
N GLU A 594 45.26 65.04 6.07
CA GLU A 594 45.53 65.78 7.32
C GLU A 594 44.82 65.15 8.52
N ILE A 595 43.54 64.78 8.36
CA ILE A 595 42.73 64.18 9.43
C ILE A 595 43.30 62.82 9.85
N VAL A 596 43.61 61.95 8.89
CA VAL A 596 44.19 60.62 9.14
C VAL A 596 45.57 60.75 9.81
N LEU A 597 46.40 61.69 9.35
CA LEU A 597 47.71 61.96 9.96
C LEU A 597 47.62 62.53 11.39
N ALA A 598 46.56 63.27 11.72
CA ALA A 598 46.33 63.80 13.05
C ALA A 598 45.84 62.73 14.05
N HIS A 599 45.32 61.59 13.58
CA HIS A 599 44.69 60.53 14.39
C HIS A 599 45.38 59.17 14.18
N LYS A 600 46.72 59.15 14.23
CA LYS A 600 47.55 57.95 13.98
C LYS A 600 47.28 56.80 14.96
N ASP A 601 46.79 57.12 16.16
CA ASP A 601 46.52 56.19 17.25
C ASP A 601 45.28 55.30 17.01
N ILE A 602 44.28 55.80 16.25
CA ILE A 602 43.01 55.09 15.98
C ILE A 602 42.91 54.51 14.56
N LEU A 603 43.98 54.57 13.76
CA LEU A 603 43.96 54.17 12.34
C LEU A 603 43.35 52.79 12.09
N LYS A 604 43.66 51.81 12.95
CA LYS A 604 43.13 50.45 12.83
C LYS A 604 41.63 50.39 13.05
N GLU A 605 41.15 51.06 14.08
CA GLU A 605 39.73 51.09 14.40
C GLU A 605 38.95 51.81 13.30
N LEU A 606 39.47 52.95 12.84
CA LEU A 606 38.89 53.71 11.73
C LEU A 606 38.87 52.89 10.43
N TYR A 607 39.96 52.21 10.08
CA TYR A 607 40.01 51.33 8.91
C TYR A 607 38.97 50.21 8.98
N GLU A 608 38.80 49.56 10.13
CA GLU A 608 37.77 48.54 10.30
C GLU A 608 36.35 49.12 10.14
N LYS A 609 36.07 50.32 10.63
CA LYS A 609 34.76 50.98 10.42
C LYS A 609 34.51 51.34 8.97
N VAL A 610 35.51 51.89 8.27
CA VAL A 610 35.42 52.19 6.84
C VAL A 610 35.21 50.90 6.02
N ARG A 611 35.91 49.82 6.38
CA ARG A 611 35.75 48.50 5.76
C ARG A 611 34.36 47.91 6.01
N GLN A 612 33.85 48.01 7.24
CA GLN A 612 32.48 47.60 7.58
C GLN A 612 31.45 48.36 6.75
N TRP A 613 31.60 49.68 6.62
CA TRP A 613 30.73 50.49 5.76
C TRP A 613 30.74 49.97 4.33
N LYS A 614 31.92 49.71 3.75
CA LYS A 614 32.02 49.22 2.37
C LYS A 614 31.37 47.88 2.15
N LYS A 615 31.46 46.97 3.12
CA LYS A 615 30.76 45.70 3.07
C LYS A 615 29.24 45.88 3.08
N GLU A 616 28.70 46.73 3.94
CA GLU A 616 27.25 47.00 4.00
C GLU A 616 26.77 47.77 2.75
N GLU A 617 27.59 48.67 2.20
CA GLU A 617 27.31 49.37 0.93
C GLU A 617 27.22 48.38 -0.24
N GLU A 618 28.14 47.42 -0.34
CA GLU A 618 28.09 46.34 -1.33
C GLU A 618 26.85 45.45 -1.12
N GLU A 619 26.48 45.15 0.12
CA GLU A 619 25.25 44.38 0.41
C GLU A 619 23.99 45.14 -0.03
N PHE A 620 23.94 46.46 0.19
CA PHE A 620 22.85 47.31 -0.29
C PHE A 620 22.76 47.29 -1.82
N ILE A 621 23.88 47.49 -2.52
CA ILE A 621 23.92 47.51 -4.00
C ILE A 621 23.43 46.18 -4.57
N ASN A 622 23.87 45.07 -3.98
CA ASN A 622 23.56 43.74 -4.50
C ASN A 622 22.11 43.29 -4.22
N LYS A 623 21.49 43.75 -3.12
CA LYS A 623 20.18 43.23 -2.65
C LYS A 623 19.03 44.24 -2.69
N VAL A 624 19.32 45.53 -2.86
CA VAL A 624 18.33 46.61 -2.72
C VAL A 624 18.25 47.45 -3.99
N PHE A 625 19.27 48.27 -4.26
CA PHE A 625 19.24 49.23 -5.37
C PHE A 625 20.64 49.58 -5.84
N ASN A 626 20.81 49.81 -7.14
CA ASN A 626 22.05 50.37 -7.65
C ASN A 626 22.18 51.84 -7.19
N LEU A 627 23.31 52.17 -6.56
CA LEU A 627 23.60 53.53 -6.11
C LEU A 627 23.91 54.51 -7.25
N ASP A 628 24.23 54.02 -8.46
CA ASP A 628 24.59 54.83 -9.62
C ASP A 628 23.50 55.83 -10.01
N GLU A 629 22.23 55.45 -9.82
CA GLU A 629 21.06 56.27 -10.13
C GLU A 629 20.95 57.49 -9.20
N PHE A 630 21.48 57.39 -7.98
CA PHE A 630 21.44 58.45 -6.97
C PHE A 630 22.69 59.36 -6.97
N LEU A 631 23.71 59.04 -7.77
CA LEU A 631 24.97 59.81 -7.84
C LEU A 631 24.78 61.27 -8.27
N LYS A 632 23.68 61.57 -8.97
CA LYS A 632 23.38 62.90 -9.54
C LYS A 632 22.71 63.86 -8.55
N THR A 633 22.19 63.35 -7.43
CA THR A 633 21.41 64.14 -6.47
C THR A 633 22.23 64.38 -5.20
N ASP A 634 22.47 65.64 -4.86
CA ASP A 634 23.11 65.98 -3.59
C ASP A 634 22.15 65.64 -2.44
N ASN A 635 22.53 64.66 -1.62
CA ASN A 635 21.75 64.22 -0.48
C ASN A 635 22.67 63.85 0.70
N PRO A 636 22.14 63.86 1.94
CA PRO A 636 22.95 63.62 3.13
C PRO A 636 23.73 62.31 3.12
N PHE A 637 23.13 61.22 2.65
CA PHE A 637 23.78 59.92 2.55
C PHE A 637 24.96 59.97 1.57
N MET A 638 24.79 60.61 0.41
CA MET A 638 25.86 60.73 -0.59
C MET A 638 27.06 61.52 -0.07
N ASN A 639 26.84 62.53 0.78
CA ASN A 639 27.93 63.25 1.42
C ASN A 639 28.68 62.38 2.44
N VAL A 640 27.95 61.58 3.23
CA VAL A 640 28.56 60.60 4.16
C VAL A 640 29.37 59.56 3.36
N LYS A 641 28.80 59.02 2.30
CA LYS A 641 29.47 58.05 1.40
C LYS A 641 30.76 58.64 0.83
N LYS A 642 30.72 59.86 0.28
CA LYS A 642 31.90 60.56 -0.26
C LYS A 642 32.99 60.77 0.80
N ASN A 643 32.60 61.14 2.02
CA ASN A 643 33.54 61.31 3.13
C ASN A 643 34.18 59.97 3.54
N ILE A 644 33.41 58.88 3.60
CA ILE A 644 33.94 57.54 3.91
C ILE A 644 34.83 57.02 2.78
N ASP A 645 34.49 57.27 1.52
CA ASP A 645 35.34 57.01 0.35
C ASP A 645 36.66 57.80 0.43
N GLY A 646 36.61 59.08 0.79
CA GLY A 646 37.78 59.92 1.02
C GLY A 646 38.69 59.38 2.13
N LEU A 647 38.10 58.99 3.26
CA LEU A 647 38.82 58.35 4.36
C LEU A 647 39.45 57.01 3.94
N ARG A 648 38.72 56.18 3.19
CA ARG A 648 39.25 54.93 2.64
C ARG A 648 40.51 55.16 1.81
N ASN A 649 40.46 56.15 0.92
CA ASN A 649 41.59 56.49 0.05
C ASN A 649 42.78 57.02 0.86
N ALA A 650 42.55 57.88 1.86
CA ALA A 650 43.60 58.38 2.74
C ALA A 650 44.22 57.27 3.62
N LEU A 651 43.41 56.30 4.05
CA LEU A 651 43.88 55.16 4.83
C LEU A 651 44.66 54.14 4.00
N ALA A 652 44.41 54.05 2.69
CA ALA A 652 45.09 53.08 1.81
C ALA A 652 46.61 53.15 1.92
N THR A 653 47.19 54.35 2.11
CA THR A 653 48.62 54.57 2.32
C THR A 653 49.19 53.79 3.52
N PHE A 654 48.38 53.56 4.55
CA PHE A 654 48.77 52.91 5.80
C PHE A 654 48.36 51.43 5.89
N PHE A 655 47.54 50.95 4.96
CA PHE A 655 46.97 49.61 4.94
C PHE A 655 47.17 48.92 3.59
N ASP A 656 48.43 48.62 3.25
CA ASP A 656 48.82 47.90 2.03
C ASP A 656 49.06 46.41 2.32
N ASP A 657 48.45 45.54 1.52
CA ASP A 657 48.56 44.08 1.64
C ASP A 657 50.01 43.58 1.52
N SER A 658 50.86 44.29 0.77
CA SER A 658 52.28 43.95 0.58
C SER A 658 53.05 43.87 1.90
N PHE A 659 52.70 44.71 2.89
CA PHE A 659 53.32 44.68 4.21
C PHE A 659 52.40 44.22 5.33
N MET A 660 51.09 44.22 5.12
CA MET A 660 50.13 43.76 6.13
C MET A 660 50.28 42.28 6.48
N LYS A 661 50.87 41.46 5.59
CA LYS A 661 51.23 40.06 5.86
C LYS A 661 52.29 39.88 6.95
N PHE A 662 53.09 40.90 7.25
CA PHE A 662 54.15 40.82 8.27
C PHE A 662 53.68 41.28 9.65
N SER A 663 54.25 40.67 10.71
CA SER A 663 53.92 40.97 12.11
C SER A 663 54.79 42.06 12.72
N LYS A 664 56.02 42.22 12.22
CA LYS A 664 56.99 43.22 12.65
C LYS A 664 57.60 43.88 11.40
N VAL A 665 57.84 45.18 11.48
CA VAL A 665 58.51 45.95 10.42
C VAL A 665 59.72 46.63 11.05
N TYR A 666 60.91 46.43 10.47
CA TYR A 666 62.14 47.12 10.84
C TYR A 666 62.56 48.02 9.69
N ILE A 667 63.01 49.22 10.02
CA ILE A 667 63.54 50.20 9.07
C ILE A 667 64.96 50.49 9.53
N VAL A 668 65.92 50.50 8.61
CA VAL A 668 67.34 50.74 8.93
C VAL A 668 67.79 52.07 8.32
N ASP A 669 68.74 52.72 8.98
CA ASP A 669 69.49 53.85 8.42
C ASP A 669 70.84 53.38 7.83
N THR A 670 71.62 54.31 7.27
CA THR A 670 72.96 54.00 6.74
C THR A 670 73.93 53.68 7.87
N CYS A 671 73.84 54.38 9.00
CA CYS A 671 74.72 54.22 10.16
C CYS A 671 74.69 52.78 10.72
N ILE A 672 73.50 52.21 10.94
CA ILE A 672 73.36 50.85 11.49
C ILE A 672 73.90 49.78 10.54
N LEU A 673 73.73 49.98 9.23
CA LEU A 673 74.22 49.05 8.22
C LEU A 673 75.74 49.09 8.10
N LEU A 674 76.36 50.26 8.24
CA LEU A 674 77.82 50.38 8.28
C LEU A 674 78.42 49.81 9.56
N ASN A 675 77.74 49.99 10.71
CA ASN A 675 78.19 49.44 11.99
C ASN A 675 78.15 47.91 11.99
N GLU A 676 77.18 47.29 11.30
CA GLU A 676 77.08 45.83 11.14
C GLU A 676 76.67 45.46 9.71
N PRO A 677 77.65 45.28 8.80
CA PRO A 677 77.37 44.95 7.40
C PRO A 677 76.59 43.65 7.18
N ASN A 678 76.63 42.72 8.14
CA ASN A 678 75.94 41.44 8.08
C ASN A 678 74.53 41.47 8.68
N LEU A 679 74.03 42.62 9.14
CA LEU A 679 72.72 42.78 9.79
C LEU A 679 71.56 42.20 8.96
N ILE A 680 71.59 42.38 7.64
CA ILE A 680 70.54 41.89 6.71
C ILE A 680 70.38 40.37 6.82
N SER A 681 71.49 39.64 7.02
CA SER A 681 71.48 38.17 7.13
C SER A 681 70.81 37.64 8.41
N TRP A 682 70.54 38.51 9.40
CA TRP A 682 69.95 38.13 10.69
C TRP A 682 68.42 38.08 10.66
N PHE A 683 67.80 38.49 9.55
CA PHE A 683 66.36 38.41 9.34
C PHE A 683 65.99 37.09 8.67
N ASP A 684 65.01 36.37 9.23
CA ASP A 684 64.68 34.99 8.85
C ASP A 684 63.41 34.87 7.98
N GLY A 685 62.90 36.01 7.50
CA GLY A 685 61.85 36.11 6.47
C GLY A 685 60.47 35.57 6.80
N LYS A 686 60.24 35.01 8.00
CA LYS A 686 58.97 34.34 8.31
C LYS A 686 57.83 35.28 8.68
N LYS A 687 58.10 36.34 9.44
CA LYS A 687 57.07 37.26 9.96
C LYS A 687 57.53 38.71 10.09
N THR A 688 58.70 39.02 9.56
CA THR A 688 59.37 40.31 9.73
C THR A 688 59.69 40.89 8.36
N LEU A 689 59.33 42.15 8.16
CA LEU A 689 59.73 42.94 7.00
C LEU A 689 60.93 43.80 7.40
N LEU A 690 62.01 43.75 6.63
CA LEU A 690 63.12 44.69 6.69
C LEU A 690 62.96 45.68 5.53
N VAL A 691 62.88 46.97 5.84
CA VAL A 691 62.82 48.04 4.87
C VAL A 691 64.16 48.77 4.89
N ILE A 692 64.83 48.77 3.75
CA ILE A 692 66.01 49.61 3.49
C ILE A 692 65.52 50.77 2.61
N PRO A 693 65.40 51.99 3.16
CA PRO A 693 65.00 53.16 2.39
C PRO A 693 65.85 53.36 1.14
N MET A 694 65.24 53.82 0.04
CA MET A 694 66.00 54.12 -1.18
C MET A 694 67.08 55.20 -0.93
N ILE A 695 66.81 56.18 -0.06
CA ILE A 695 67.79 57.19 0.36
C ILE A 695 69.02 56.58 1.05
N VAL A 696 68.86 55.47 1.77
CA VAL A 696 69.97 54.74 2.41
C VAL A 696 70.81 54.01 1.36
N LEU A 697 70.19 53.52 0.28
CA LEU A 697 70.94 52.94 -0.85
C LEU A 697 71.81 54.00 -1.53
N ASP A 698 71.26 55.19 -1.76
CA ASP A 698 71.99 56.32 -2.38
C ASP A 698 73.17 56.75 -1.51
N GLU A 699 72.98 56.83 -0.19
CA GLU A 699 74.06 57.12 0.77
C GLU A 699 75.14 56.03 0.76
N LEU A 700 74.76 54.75 0.78
CA LEU A 700 75.70 53.63 0.73
C LEU A 700 76.48 53.58 -0.60
N ASP A 701 75.85 53.96 -1.72
CA ASP A 701 76.51 54.00 -3.02
C ASP A 701 77.59 55.08 -3.07
N GLY A 702 77.30 56.27 -2.54
CA GLY A 702 78.28 57.35 -2.38
C GLY A 702 79.47 56.96 -1.50
N LEU A 703 79.24 56.12 -0.48
CA LEU A 703 80.28 55.68 0.45
C LEU A 703 81.20 54.56 -0.09
N LYS A 704 80.87 53.90 -1.20
CA LYS A 704 81.71 52.84 -1.80
C LYS A 704 83.13 53.30 -2.15
N ASN A 705 83.28 54.59 -2.45
CA ASN A 705 84.52 55.23 -2.87
C ASN A 705 85.03 56.24 -1.82
N SER A 706 84.64 56.07 -0.56
CA SER A 706 85.12 56.93 0.54
C SER A 706 86.64 56.88 0.68
N GLU A 707 87.26 58.00 1.05
CA GLU A 707 88.70 58.07 1.36
C GLU A 707 89.10 57.17 2.54
N ASN A 708 88.13 56.84 3.41
CA ASN A 708 88.32 55.86 4.48
C ASN A 708 88.04 54.44 3.94
N GLU A 709 89.12 53.68 3.71
CA GLU A 709 89.04 52.32 3.18
C GLU A 709 88.19 51.37 4.05
N GLU A 710 88.16 51.57 5.37
CA GLU A 710 87.32 50.76 6.26
C GLU A 710 85.82 51.01 6.00
N THR A 711 85.43 52.28 5.86
CA THR A 711 84.05 52.69 5.53
C THR A 711 83.68 52.25 4.12
N ALA A 712 84.58 52.42 3.15
CA ALA A 712 84.38 51.99 1.77
C ALA A 712 84.21 50.47 1.65
N HIS A 713 85.01 49.69 2.42
CA HIS A 713 84.88 48.24 2.50
C HIS A 713 83.54 47.83 3.11
N LYS A 714 83.14 48.42 4.26
CA LYS A 714 81.85 48.14 4.92
C LYS A 714 80.66 48.46 4.01
N ALA A 715 80.67 49.60 3.30
CA ALA A 715 79.62 49.98 2.35
C ALA A 715 79.51 48.97 1.18
N ARG A 716 80.65 48.53 0.61
CA ARG A 716 80.69 47.47 -0.41
C ARG A 716 80.12 46.15 0.12
N GLU A 717 80.42 45.79 1.35
CA GLU A 717 79.91 44.57 1.99
C GLU A 717 78.39 44.62 2.22
N VAL A 718 77.85 45.73 2.74
CA VAL A 718 76.40 45.95 2.87
C VAL A 718 75.70 45.78 1.53
N ILE A 719 76.21 46.42 0.48
CA ILE A 719 75.58 46.38 -0.85
C ILE A 719 75.62 44.98 -1.47
N ARG A 720 76.71 44.23 -1.24
CA ARG A 720 76.78 42.81 -1.60
C ARG A 720 75.71 41.99 -0.86
N ASN A 721 75.51 42.25 0.44
CA ASN A 721 74.47 41.59 1.23
C ASN A 721 73.06 41.98 0.76
N ILE A 722 72.79 43.25 0.43
CA ILE A 722 71.52 43.68 -0.17
C ILE A 722 71.25 42.90 -1.47
N SER A 723 72.24 42.84 -2.38
CA SER A 723 72.12 42.11 -3.66
C SER A 723 71.84 40.62 -3.46
N LYS A 724 72.44 40.00 -2.44
CA LYS A 724 72.22 38.59 -2.10
C LYS A 724 70.77 38.30 -1.69
N TYR A 725 70.10 39.23 -1.01
CA TYR A 725 68.74 39.04 -0.47
C TYR A 725 67.64 39.80 -1.23
N ASN A 726 67.96 40.55 -2.30
CA ASN A 726 67.03 41.45 -2.99
C ASN A 726 65.77 40.78 -3.59
N LYS A 727 65.80 39.47 -3.83
CA LYS A 727 64.65 38.67 -4.33
C LYS A 727 63.76 38.15 -3.21
N CYS A 728 64.10 38.39 -1.94
CA CYS A 728 63.31 37.92 -0.82
C CYS A 728 62.16 38.88 -0.52
N ASP A 729 60.93 38.37 -0.48
CA ASP A 729 59.70 39.13 -0.15
C ASP A 729 59.76 39.92 1.17
N TRP A 730 60.60 39.50 2.12
CA TRP A 730 60.75 40.13 3.42
C TRP A 730 61.74 41.29 3.43
N LEU A 731 62.44 41.55 2.32
CA LEU A 731 63.37 42.67 2.16
C LEU A 731 62.79 43.67 1.15
N ASN A 732 62.41 44.86 1.62
CA ASN A 732 61.95 45.94 0.76
C ASN A 732 63.05 47.00 0.61
N ILE A 733 63.60 47.11 -0.59
CA ILE A 733 64.64 48.10 -0.96
C ILE A 733 64.14 49.17 -1.94
N LYS A 734 62.85 49.11 -2.32
CA LYS A 734 62.26 49.97 -3.35
C LYS A 734 61.45 51.11 -2.75
N GLU A 735 61.50 51.27 -1.44
CA GLU A 735 60.67 52.21 -0.71
C GLU A 735 61.23 53.63 -0.84
N SER A 736 60.53 54.46 -1.62
CA SER A 736 60.79 55.90 -1.70
C SER A 736 60.29 56.62 -0.45
N SER A 737 60.86 57.77 -0.14
CA SER A 737 60.36 58.63 0.95
C SER A 737 58.98 59.21 0.65
N TYR A 738 58.23 59.55 1.70
CA TYR A 738 56.89 60.17 1.65
C TYR A 738 56.87 61.53 2.37
N PRO A 739 57.48 62.58 1.81
CA PRO A 739 57.60 63.89 2.47
C PRO A 739 56.27 64.53 2.90
N GLU A 740 55.15 64.11 2.30
CA GLU A 740 53.79 64.48 2.64
C GLU A 740 53.30 63.93 4.00
N LEU A 741 53.90 62.85 4.52
CA LEU A 741 53.54 62.27 5.83
C LEU A 741 54.25 62.95 7.01
N LEU A 742 55.21 63.82 6.73
CA LEU A 742 56.00 64.54 7.73
C LEU A 742 55.26 65.77 8.28
N SER A 743 55.53 66.10 9.54
CA SER A 743 55.05 67.37 10.12
C SER A 743 55.61 68.56 9.35
N LYS A 744 54.86 69.68 9.34
CA LYS A 744 55.29 70.95 8.76
C LYS A 744 56.54 71.51 9.45
N ASP A 745 56.80 71.11 10.70
CA ASP A 745 57.95 71.55 11.50
C ASP A 745 59.27 70.85 11.11
N LEU A 746 59.22 69.81 10.26
CA LEU A 746 60.39 69.06 9.84
C LEU A 746 60.86 69.50 8.44
N VAL A 747 62.17 69.67 8.28
CA VAL A 747 62.80 69.94 6.97
C VAL A 747 62.71 68.70 6.10
N LYS A 748 61.80 68.70 5.12
CA LYS A 748 61.49 67.55 4.25
C LYS A 748 62.68 67.00 3.45
N GLU A 749 63.64 67.86 3.13
CA GLU A 749 64.81 67.47 2.32
C GLU A 749 65.89 66.72 3.10
N LYS A 750 65.87 66.78 4.44
CA LYS A 750 66.85 66.10 5.29
C LYS A 750 66.67 64.58 5.18
N ASN A 751 67.76 63.85 4.94
CA ASN A 751 67.72 62.38 4.75
C ASN A 751 67.14 61.64 5.96
N ASP A 752 67.48 62.05 7.18
CA ASP A 752 66.85 61.56 8.42
C ASP A 752 65.32 61.64 8.39
N ASN A 753 64.79 62.77 7.92
CA ASN A 753 63.35 62.99 7.84
C ASN A 753 62.74 62.17 6.67
N LYS A 754 63.48 61.98 5.57
CA LYS A 754 63.10 61.05 4.49
C LYS A 754 62.97 59.61 5.01
N ILE A 755 63.89 59.14 5.84
CA ILE A 755 63.80 57.82 6.50
C ILE A 755 62.61 57.76 7.47
N LEU A 756 62.41 58.82 8.28
CA LEU A 756 61.28 58.90 9.20
C LEU A 756 59.92 58.85 8.49
N SER A 757 59.79 59.47 7.32
CA SER A 757 58.55 59.45 6.55
C SER A 757 58.11 58.03 6.17
N ILE A 758 59.08 57.17 5.87
CA ILE A 758 58.86 55.74 5.62
C ILE A 758 58.38 55.07 6.91
N ALA A 759 59.01 55.37 8.06
CA ALA A 759 58.54 54.84 9.34
C ALA A 759 57.10 55.26 9.69
N ILE A 760 56.69 56.47 9.32
CA ILE A 760 55.30 56.92 9.51
C ILE A 760 54.33 56.11 8.63
N LYS A 761 54.68 55.79 7.37
CA LYS A 761 53.85 54.93 6.50
C LYS A 761 53.54 53.58 7.15
N TYR A 762 54.53 52.96 7.78
CA TYR A 762 54.39 51.65 8.42
C TYR A 762 53.80 51.71 9.85
N CYS A 763 53.35 52.87 10.35
CA CYS A 763 52.95 53.07 11.76
C CYS A 763 51.89 52.07 12.27
N THR A 764 51.01 51.57 11.39
CA THR A 764 50.00 50.55 11.70
C THR A 764 50.60 49.23 12.19
N LYS A 765 51.86 48.94 11.83
CA LYS A 765 52.65 47.78 12.28
C LYS A 765 53.56 48.08 13.47
N LYS A 766 53.53 49.28 14.03
CA LYS A 766 54.45 49.74 15.08
C LYS A 766 55.91 49.48 14.68
N PRO A 767 56.39 50.14 13.61
CA PRO A 767 57.68 49.84 13.03
C PRO A 767 58.79 50.22 14.01
N ILE A 768 59.91 49.52 13.89
CA ILE A 768 61.10 49.73 14.71
C ILE A 768 62.19 50.32 13.81
N LEU A 769 62.58 51.56 14.08
CA LEU A 769 63.73 52.18 13.44
C LEU A 769 65.01 51.69 14.13
N LEU A 770 65.81 50.93 13.39
CA LEU A 770 67.15 50.51 13.79
C LEU A 770 68.13 51.62 13.42
N THR A 771 68.66 52.29 14.44
CA THR A 771 69.59 53.40 14.29
C THR A 771 70.47 53.50 15.53
N ASP A 772 71.75 53.75 15.32
CA ASP A 772 72.69 54.11 16.40
C ASP A 772 72.88 55.65 16.47
N ASP A 773 72.25 56.41 15.57
CA ASP A 773 72.25 57.88 15.58
C ASP A 773 71.27 58.40 16.64
N THR A 774 71.80 59.14 17.61
CA THR A 774 71.02 59.68 18.73
C THR A 774 70.03 60.76 18.28
N ASN A 775 70.36 61.55 17.27
CA ASN A 775 69.50 62.61 16.75
C ASN A 775 68.31 62.03 15.98
N LEU A 776 68.57 61.14 15.03
CA LEU A 776 67.51 60.45 14.29
C LEU A 776 66.63 59.63 15.25
N GLY A 777 67.24 58.97 16.24
CA GLY A 777 66.54 58.26 17.30
C GLY A 777 65.57 59.16 18.09
N ASN A 778 66.03 60.34 18.52
CA ASN A 778 65.19 61.30 19.26
C ASN A 778 64.05 61.85 18.39
N ILE A 779 64.32 62.17 17.13
CA ILE A 779 63.29 62.65 16.18
C ILE A 779 62.22 61.57 15.94
N ALA A 780 62.63 60.30 15.81
CA ALA A 780 61.71 59.17 15.64
C ALA A 780 60.84 58.93 16.87
N ILE A 781 61.42 58.98 18.08
CA ILE A 781 60.66 58.87 19.34
C ILE A 781 59.65 60.02 19.46
N ALA A 782 60.04 61.25 19.13
CA ALA A 782 59.15 62.42 19.13
C ALA A 782 57.95 62.27 18.16
N ASN A 783 58.08 61.41 17.13
CA ASN A 783 57.01 61.06 16.19
C ASN A 783 56.31 59.73 16.53
N ASN A 784 56.45 59.24 17.76
CA ASN A 784 55.88 57.98 18.25
C ASN A 784 56.34 56.73 17.47
N ILE A 785 57.54 56.77 16.88
CA ILE A 785 58.18 55.62 16.25
C ILE A 785 59.17 55.01 17.24
N LYS A 786 59.08 53.68 17.43
CA LYS A 786 60.00 52.96 18.32
C LYS A 786 61.37 52.90 17.66
N THR A 787 62.41 53.17 18.44
CA THR A 787 63.81 53.05 18.00
C THR A 787 64.50 51.91 18.74
N MET A 788 65.56 51.38 18.16
CA MET A 788 66.38 50.32 18.77
C MET A 788 67.80 50.39 18.19
N THR A 789 68.81 50.46 19.07
CA THR A 789 70.22 50.43 18.69
C THR A 789 70.68 49.02 18.32
N LEU A 790 71.85 48.89 17.68
CA LEU A 790 72.42 47.59 17.31
C LEU A 790 72.58 46.67 18.53
N ASN A 791 73.12 47.22 19.62
CA ASN A 791 73.32 46.50 20.88
C ASN A 791 72.00 46.04 21.51
N SER A 792 70.96 46.88 21.45
CA SER A 792 69.63 46.52 21.97
C SER A 792 68.99 45.42 21.12
N TYR A 793 69.14 45.47 19.79
CA TYR A 793 68.65 44.43 18.88
C TYR A 793 69.36 43.09 19.12
N LEU A 794 70.68 43.10 19.28
CA LEU A 794 71.48 41.91 19.59
C LEU A 794 71.06 41.26 20.90
N THR A 795 70.88 42.07 21.95
CA THR A 795 70.41 41.60 23.26
C THR A 795 69.04 40.94 23.14
N THR A 796 68.11 41.60 22.44
CA THR A 796 66.77 41.06 22.16
C THR A 796 66.83 39.72 21.40
N LYS A 797 67.74 39.59 20.42
CA LYS A 797 67.93 38.34 19.67
C LYS A 797 68.57 37.22 20.48
N GLN A 798 69.45 37.55 21.41
CA GLN A 798 70.03 36.58 22.35
C GLN A 798 68.97 36.07 23.32
N GLU A 799 68.15 36.96 23.87
CA GLU A 799 67.02 36.64 24.74
C GLU A 799 65.96 35.78 24.03
N GLU A 800 65.60 36.11 22.77
CA GLU A 800 64.70 35.31 21.93
C GLU A 800 65.27 33.89 21.68
N LYS A 801 66.60 33.75 21.53
CA LYS A 801 67.28 32.45 21.36
C LYS A 801 67.31 31.62 22.66
N THR A 802 67.49 32.24 23.82
CA THR A 802 67.43 31.54 25.13
C THR A 802 66.01 31.12 25.48
N ALA A 803 65.00 31.97 25.27
CA ALA A 803 63.59 31.66 25.53
C ALA A 803 63.07 30.50 24.65
N ASN A 804 63.47 30.45 23.37
CA ASN A 804 63.13 29.34 22.48
C ASN A 804 63.84 28.02 22.84
N LYS A 805 65.05 28.07 23.43
CA LYS A 805 65.72 26.87 23.96
C LYS A 805 65.01 26.32 25.20
N ASP A 806 64.53 27.17 26.09
CA ASP A 806 63.79 26.74 27.29
C ASP A 806 62.39 26.20 26.97
N ASN A 807 61.69 26.79 25.99
CA ASN A 807 60.42 26.24 25.50
C ASN A 807 60.59 24.88 24.80
N LYS A 808 61.69 24.65 24.05
CA LYS A 808 62.02 23.33 23.50
C LYS A 808 62.39 22.31 24.58
N LYS A 809 63.05 22.71 25.67
CA LYS A 809 63.33 21.83 26.82
C LYS A 809 62.05 21.45 27.58
N LYS A 810 61.11 22.38 27.79
CA LYS A 810 59.79 22.10 28.39
C LYS A 810 58.92 21.18 27.51
N ALA A 811 58.96 21.35 26.18
CA ALA A 811 58.24 20.47 25.25
C ALA A 811 58.80 19.04 25.19
N LYS A 812 60.12 18.84 25.35
CA LYS A 812 60.73 17.50 25.46
C LYS A 812 60.46 16.80 26.80
N LYS A 813 60.25 17.54 27.90
CA LYS A 813 59.84 16.98 29.20
C LYS A 813 58.36 16.53 29.26
N LYS A 814 57.52 16.94 28.31
CA LYS A 814 56.11 16.48 28.17
C LYS A 814 55.94 15.26 27.24
N LYS A 815 57.04 14.72 26.68
CA LYS A 815 57.03 13.54 25.80
C LYS A 815 57.90 12.38 26.34
N LYS A 816 58.12 12.33 27.65
CA LYS A 816 58.63 11.16 28.37
C LYS A 816 57.65 10.79 29.47
#